data_AF-D6TCL0-F1
#
_entry.id   AF-D6TCL0-F1
#
_cell.length_a   1.000
_cell.length_b   1.000
_cell.length_c   1.000
_cell.angle_alpha   90.00
_cell.angle_beta   90.00
_cell.angle_gamma   90.00
#
_symmetry.space_group_name_H-M   'P 1'
#
loop_
_entity.id
_entity.type
_entity.pdbx_description
1 polymer ?
#
loop_
_entity_poly.entity_id
_entity_poly.type
_entity_poly.pdbx_seq_one_letter_code
_entity_poly.pdbx_strand_id
1 'polypeptide(L)'
;MTSNDQTMLIFTIGPVQPFIEQARKTRDLWTGSLLLAYLMQESMKESSGDIIFPKKQTVDGAKNPTVGRVPNLPNKYIATFPSIEDARAAAEKSRERIEKAWKDIHTKVYADHIDKSALDDEETRQIWERQTKFDSLFEVYWAIMQTGNPDTYKEWLEKTELLLSARKRLRDFRPQDEPGLKSVISGEREALRSKHKDAKTWWREVAQKIHISPHDLSRKEWLDAIDTVKRFAVISHALDINRLKSGVAFPSTSSVAVASFVERLFETEGLNLTHWRQATNNKFEVKTVDVSRDLIAFAQPSEEEEPSLLTKKALQKPDLAWLLKRDGDLYFPAVFAATHLKEDYGFEDSNENEMRNAIRSSLEAQKALFKQTDEAGIARPTPYYAVLRMDGDNMGLLLSGVKQQEEHENISQALSEFAHTSALPTVEQQYPGRLVYAGGDDVLAFAPLIRDVQVQDQPQNILQLAAQLQADYRAKVRAVVADDERKEMVSASAGIVVAHHYTALSYVMRESREAESLAKNRYGRNALVLTILRRSGEHTRVGCHWTYDGLASEGQPIALFSRFLTLFKTDVLSPKCIALLLAEAAALVDIEAEAQKSEVRRVLLRQLSTSKKNQPTRPSAQQGETSETYEDEVKRLASLLIDLAQKMDTEDKNTNNLALDLHADQRRRGLVEVLGWLQAMVFLARKELD
;
A
#
# COMPACT_ATOMS: atom_id res chain seq x y z
N MET A 1 -37.03 -20.50 -34.54
CA MET A 1 -36.53 -19.54 -33.55
C MET A 1 -35.25 -20.14 -32.99
N THR A 2 -34.11 -19.82 -33.59
CA THR A 2 -32.79 -20.23 -33.10
C THR A 2 -32.53 -19.47 -31.80
N SER A 3 -32.45 -20.15 -30.66
CA SER A 3 -31.95 -19.50 -29.44
C SER A 3 -30.55 -18.99 -29.74
N ASN A 4 -30.29 -17.74 -29.38
CA ASN A 4 -29.00 -17.11 -29.59
C ASN A 4 -28.08 -17.59 -28.47
N ASP A 5 -27.66 -18.86 -28.53
CA ASP A 5 -26.85 -19.48 -27.48
C ASP A 5 -25.52 -18.73 -27.36
N GLN A 6 -25.27 -18.08 -26.23
CA GLN A 6 -24.01 -17.41 -25.93
C GLN A 6 -23.11 -18.32 -25.10
N THR A 7 -21.82 -18.00 -25.01
CA THR A 7 -20.85 -18.78 -24.24
C THR A 7 -20.05 -17.89 -23.31
N MET A 8 -19.99 -18.24 -22.03
CA MET A 8 -19.24 -17.52 -21.01
C MET A 8 -17.87 -18.18 -20.85
N LEU A 9 -16.85 -17.34 -20.87
CA LEU A 9 -15.48 -17.68 -20.51
C LEU A 9 -15.14 -16.96 -19.20
N ILE A 10 -14.69 -17.70 -18.20
CA ILE A 10 -13.97 -17.13 -17.06
C ILE A 10 -12.52 -17.56 -17.17
N PHE A 11 -11.60 -16.60 -17.18
CA PHE A 11 -10.16 -16.81 -17.31
C PHE A 11 -9.43 -16.20 -16.11
N THR A 12 -8.41 -16.88 -15.62
CA THR A 12 -7.61 -16.43 -14.47
C THR A 12 -6.13 -16.74 -14.64
N ILE A 13 -5.29 -15.85 -14.09
CA ILE A 13 -3.85 -16.02 -13.96
C ILE A 13 -3.46 -16.02 -12.47
N GLY A 14 -2.48 -16.85 -12.10
CA GLY A 14 -1.88 -16.90 -10.77
C GLY A 14 -0.45 -17.45 -10.83
N PRO A 15 0.23 -17.61 -9.68
CA PRO A 15 -0.16 -17.12 -8.36
C PRO A 15 -0.05 -15.58 -8.27
N VAL A 16 -1.00 -14.93 -7.58
CA VAL A 16 -1.00 -13.45 -7.46
C VAL A 16 -0.24 -13.00 -6.23
N GLN A 17 -0.76 -13.37 -5.07
CA GLN A 17 -0.31 -12.88 -3.78
C GLN A 17 1.12 -13.32 -3.44
N PRO A 18 1.52 -14.60 -3.62
CA PRO A 18 2.91 -15.00 -3.48
C PRO A 18 3.84 -14.28 -4.46
N PHE A 19 3.43 -14.08 -5.71
CA PHE A 19 4.25 -13.44 -6.73
C PHE A 19 4.51 -11.96 -6.43
N ILE A 20 3.49 -11.21 -6.01
CA ILE A 20 3.63 -9.79 -5.66
C ILE A 20 4.53 -9.63 -4.44
N GLU A 21 4.18 -10.28 -3.33
CA GLU A 21 4.80 -10.04 -2.02
C GLU A 21 6.19 -10.62 -1.83
N GLN A 22 6.62 -11.49 -2.73
CA GLN A 22 8.01 -11.95 -2.79
C GLN A 22 8.92 -10.80 -3.27
N ALA A 23 9.18 -9.86 -2.37
CA ALA A 23 9.83 -8.60 -2.64
C ALA A 23 10.62 -8.14 -1.41
N ARG A 24 11.86 -7.69 -1.65
CA ARG A 24 12.69 -7.06 -0.60
C ARG A 24 12.58 -5.54 -0.63
N LYS A 25 12.41 -4.97 -1.83
CA LYS A 25 12.25 -3.54 -2.05
C LYS A 25 10.82 -3.23 -2.48
N THR A 26 10.35 -2.03 -2.15
CA THR A 26 9.03 -1.51 -2.54
C THR A 26 8.85 -1.49 -4.06
N ARG A 27 9.92 -1.20 -4.81
CA ARG A 27 9.92 -1.32 -6.27
C ARG A 27 9.65 -2.75 -6.74
N ASP A 28 10.30 -3.76 -6.15
CA ASP A 28 10.10 -5.16 -6.56
C ASP A 28 8.65 -5.58 -6.35
N LEU A 29 8.04 -5.13 -5.25
CA LEU A 29 6.63 -5.34 -4.92
C LEU A 29 5.71 -4.71 -6.00
N TRP A 30 5.94 -3.42 -6.31
CA TRP A 30 5.20 -2.70 -7.33
C TRP A 30 5.38 -3.31 -8.73
N THR A 31 6.61 -3.66 -9.12
CA THR A 31 6.89 -4.33 -10.41
C THR A 31 6.21 -5.68 -10.50
N GLY A 32 6.14 -6.46 -9.41
CA GLY A 32 5.38 -7.71 -9.37
C GLY A 32 3.90 -7.49 -9.68
N SER A 33 3.30 -6.47 -9.09
CA SER A 33 1.91 -6.11 -9.37
C SER A 33 1.72 -5.61 -10.81
N LEU A 34 2.62 -4.74 -11.29
CA LEU A 34 2.60 -4.23 -12.65
C LEU A 34 2.74 -5.34 -13.70
N LEU A 35 3.62 -6.31 -13.46
CA LEU A 35 3.78 -7.48 -14.34
C LEU A 35 2.47 -8.26 -14.46
N LEU A 36 1.78 -8.54 -13.35
CA LEU A 36 0.50 -9.27 -13.40
C LEU A 36 -0.58 -8.49 -14.13
N ALA A 37 -0.70 -7.19 -13.86
CA ALA A 37 -1.66 -6.32 -14.55
C ALA A 37 -1.36 -6.27 -16.06
N TYR A 38 -0.08 -6.14 -16.44
CA TYR A 38 0.35 -6.11 -17.84
C TYR A 38 0.07 -7.44 -18.55
N LEU A 39 0.37 -8.58 -17.91
CA LEU A 39 0.05 -9.89 -18.45
C LEU A 39 -1.46 -10.09 -18.61
N MET A 40 -2.27 -9.60 -17.65
CA MET A 40 -3.73 -9.63 -17.78
C MET A 40 -4.21 -8.77 -18.96
N GLN A 41 -3.66 -7.57 -19.16
CA GLN A 41 -3.96 -6.74 -20.33
C GLN A 41 -3.66 -7.48 -21.64
N GLU A 42 -2.48 -8.09 -21.76
CA GLU A 42 -2.12 -8.85 -22.97
C GLU A 42 -3.02 -10.07 -23.19
N SER A 43 -3.54 -10.66 -22.11
CA SER A 43 -4.54 -11.74 -22.20
C SER A 43 -5.85 -11.27 -22.86
N MET A 44 -6.30 -10.06 -22.54
CA MET A 44 -7.57 -9.50 -23.03
C MET A 44 -7.43 -8.80 -24.39
N LYS A 45 -6.22 -8.46 -24.83
CA LYS A 45 -5.95 -7.74 -26.07
C LYS A 45 -6.59 -8.43 -27.29
N GLU A 46 -7.26 -7.64 -28.13
CA GLU A 46 -7.91 -8.13 -29.36
C GLU A 46 -8.93 -9.27 -29.14
N SER A 47 -9.51 -9.38 -27.93
CA SER A 47 -10.65 -10.26 -27.69
C SER A 47 -11.82 -9.87 -28.60
N SER A 48 -12.42 -10.87 -29.25
CA SER A 48 -13.67 -10.72 -30.02
C SER A 48 -14.92 -10.82 -29.13
N GLY A 49 -14.79 -11.28 -27.89
CA GLY A 49 -15.87 -11.41 -26.93
C GLY A 49 -16.15 -10.12 -26.18
N ASP A 50 -17.37 -10.00 -25.65
CA ASP A 50 -17.80 -8.89 -24.81
C ASP A 50 -17.31 -9.09 -23.37
N ILE A 51 -16.41 -8.21 -22.92
CA ILE A 51 -15.83 -8.30 -21.57
C ILE A 51 -16.81 -7.71 -20.56
N ILE A 52 -17.26 -8.57 -19.64
CA ILE A 52 -18.16 -8.22 -18.54
C ILE A 52 -17.37 -7.70 -17.34
N PHE A 53 -16.25 -8.36 -17.04
CA PHE A 53 -15.37 -8.04 -15.91
C PHE A 53 -13.91 -8.26 -16.32
N PRO A 54 -12.98 -7.34 -16.01
CA PRO A 54 -13.22 -5.96 -15.60
C PRO A 54 -13.80 -5.12 -16.75
N LYS A 55 -14.84 -4.31 -16.50
CA LYS A 55 -15.37 -3.35 -17.49
C LYS A 55 -14.47 -2.10 -17.58
N LYS A 56 -14.31 -1.57 -18.79
CA LYS A 56 -13.42 -0.44 -19.11
C LYS A 56 -14.09 0.91 -18.79
N GLN A 57 -13.32 1.91 -18.35
CA GLN A 57 -13.72 3.32 -18.51
C GLN A 57 -13.81 3.72 -20.01
N THR A 58 -14.89 4.36 -20.41
CA THR A 58 -15.20 4.82 -21.78
C THR A 58 -14.28 5.91 -22.36
N VAL A 59 -13.08 6.11 -21.83
CA VAL A 59 -12.24 7.26 -22.18
C VAL A 59 -11.50 7.09 -23.52
N ASP A 60 -11.15 5.87 -23.93
CA ASP A 60 -10.05 5.71 -24.92
C ASP A 60 -10.37 5.05 -26.28
N GLY A 61 -11.63 4.81 -26.64
CA GLY A 61 -12.00 4.17 -27.92
C GLY A 61 -11.48 2.73 -28.17
N ALA A 62 -10.53 2.23 -27.36
CA ALA A 62 -10.07 0.85 -27.36
C ALA A 62 -11.14 -0.08 -26.76
N LYS A 63 -11.27 -1.29 -27.32
CA LYS A 63 -12.31 -2.25 -26.92
C LYS A 63 -12.09 -2.88 -25.53
N ASN A 64 -10.86 -2.88 -25.00
CA ASN A 64 -10.49 -3.65 -23.80
C ASN A 64 -9.81 -2.77 -22.71
N PRO A 65 -9.88 -3.16 -21.43
CA PRO A 65 -9.18 -2.50 -20.32
C PRO A 65 -7.65 -2.46 -20.50
N THR A 66 -7.03 -1.35 -20.12
CA THR A 66 -5.57 -1.13 -20.16
C THR A 66 -5.03 -0.80 -18.77
N VAL A 67 -3.76 -1.12 -18.56
CA VAL A 67 -3.01 -0.78 -17.35
C VAL A 67 -2.73 0.72 -17.36
N GLY A 68 -3.15 1.41 -16.30
CA GLY A 68 -2.80 2.82 -16.08
C GLY A 68 -1.50 2.99 -15.30
N ARG A 69 -1.26 4.19 -14.75
CA ARG A 69 -0.09 4.47 -13.90
C ARG A 69 0.02 3.58 -12.65
N VAL A 70 -1.12 3.11 -12.16
CA VAL A 70 -1.22 2.16 -11.06
C VAL A 70 -1.72 0.83 -11.63
N PRO A 71 -1.12 -0.32 -11.23
CA PRO A 71 -1.67 -1.63 -11.55
C PRO A 71 -3.12 -1.74 -11.05
N ASN A 72 -4.05 -1.74 -11.99
CA ASN A 72 -5.50 -1.60 -11.79
C ASN A 72 -6.32 -2.80 -12.28
N LEU A 73 -5.68 -3.73 -13.00
CA LEU A 73 -6.37 -4.89 -13.55
C LEU A 73 -6.35 -6.07 -12.56
N PRO A 74 -7.51 -6.70 -12.28
CA PRO A 74 -7.60 -7.91 -11.48
C PRO A 74 -6.96 -9.10 -12.18
N ASN A 75 -6.78 -10.21 -11.48
CA ASN A 75 -6.21 -11.44 -12.04
C ASN A 75 -7.24 -12.37 -12.73
N LYS A 76 -8.45 -11.86 -13.00
CA LYS A 76 -9.58 -12.59 -13.56
C LYS A 76 -10.27 -11.72 -14.61
N TYR A 77 -10.67 -12.30 -15.73
CA TYR A 77 -11.65 -11.69 -16.62
C TYR A 77 -12.81 -12.64 -16.94
N ILE A 78 -13.97 -12.07 -17.23
CA ILE A 78 -15.19 -12.74 -17.63
C ILE A 78 -15.66 -12.12 -18.94
N ALA A 79 -15.92 -12.94 -19.95
CA ALA A 79 -16.39 -12.48 -21.25
C ALA A 79 -17.39 -13.43 -21.88
N THR A 80 -18.25 -12.92 -22.77
CA THR A 80 -19.20 -13.71 -23.55
C THR A 80 -18.83 -13.78 -25.03
N PHE A 81 -19.12 -14.91 -25.65
CA PHE A 81 -18.77 -15.26 -27.02
C PHE A 81 -19.96 -15.91 -27.74
N PRO A 82 -20.02 -15.89 -29.08
CA PRO A 82 -21.09 -16.53 -29.84
C PRO A 82 -21.08 -18.06 -29.80
N SER A 83 -19.94 -18.69 -29.55
CA SER A 83 -19.79 -20.15 -29.57
C SER A 83 -18.73 -20.65 -28.58
N ILE A 84 -18.75 -21.97 -28.30
CA ILE A 84 -17.71 -22.64 -27.50
C ILE A 84 -16.36 -22.55 -28.20
N GLU A 85 -16.35 -22.68 -29.51
CA GLU A 85 -15.16 -22.60 -30.36
C GLU A 85 -14.52 -21.22 -30.26
N ASP A 86 -15.31 -20.15 -30.31
CA ASP A 86 -14.83 -18.77 -30.15
C ASP A 86 -14.25 -18.54 -28.76
N ALA A 87 -14.96 -18.97 -27.71
CA ALA A 87 -14.50 -18.85 -26.33
C ALA A 87 -13.20 -19.64 -26.08
N ARG A 88 -13.06 -20.84 -26.68
CA ARG A 88 -11.87 -21.68 -26.57
C ARG A 88 -10.70 -21.05 -27.29
N ALA A 89 -10.91 -20.62 -28.54
CA ALA A 89 -9.88 -19.93 -29.31
C ALA A 89 -9.42 -18.64 -28.61
N ALA A 90 -10.34 -17.92 -27.96
CA ALA A 90 -9.98 -16.75 -27.14
C ALA A 90 -9.12 -17.14 -25.94
N ALA A 91 -9.50 -18.16 -25.15
CA ALA A 91 -8.74 -18.61 -23.99
C ALA A 91 -7.33 -19.11 -24.36
N GLU A 92 -7.20 -19.86 -25.46
CA GLU A 92 -5.92 -20.35 -25.98
C GLU A 92 -5.03 -19.18 -26.44
N LYS A 93 -5.57 -18.25 -27.22
CA LYS A 93 -4.84 -17.02 -27.63
C LYS A 93 -4.45 -16.16 -26.44
N SER A 94 -5.30 -16.05 -25.41
CA SER A 94 -4.98 -15.33 -24.18
C SER A 94 -3.77 -15.94 -23.48
N ARG A 95 -3.70 -17.27 -23.38
CA ARG A 95 -2.51 -17.97 -22.85
C ARG A 95 -1.27 -17.70 -23.70
N GLU A 96 -1.36 -17.87 -25.02
CA GLU A 96 -0.24 -17.64 -25.94
C GLU A 96 0.32 -16.22 -25.85
N ARG A 97 -0.57 -15.22 -25.76
CA ARG A 97 -0.17 -13.81 -25.60
C ARG A 97 0.53 -13.54 -24.29
N ILE A 98 0.02 -14.10 -23.18
CA ILE A 98 0.69 -13.99 -21.87
C ILE A 98 2.07 -14.65 -21.92
N GLU A 99 2.16 -15.88 -22.45
CA GLU A 99 3.42 -16.61 -22.54
C GLU A 99 4.45 -15.86 -23.41
N LYS A 100 4.02 -15.33 -24.55
CA LYS A 100 4.85 -14.48 -25.40
C LYS A 100 5.29 -13.20 -24.67
N ALA A 101 4.38 -12.50 -24.01
CA ALA A 101 4.70 -11.27 -23.28
C ALA A 101 5.71 -11.52 -22.16
N TRP A 102 5.52 -12.59 -21.38
CA TRP A 102 6.47 -13.03 -20.37
C TRP A 102 7.84 -13.34 -20.98
N LYS A 103 7.87 -14.07 -22.11
CA LYS A 103 9.09 -14.40 -22.84
C LYS A 103 9.83 -13.16 -23.30
N ASP A 104 9.13 -12.20 -23.89
CA ASP A 104 9.71 -10.95 -24.37
C ASP A 104 10.32 -10.16 -23.20
N ILE A 105 9.62 -10.07 -22.07
CA ILE A 105 10.08 -9.37 -20.86
C ILE A 105 11.36 -10.00 -20.31
N HIS A 106 11.33 -11.30 -20.00
CA HIS A 106 12.47 -11.93 -19.35
C HIS A 106 13.68 -12.03 -20.29
N THR A 107 13.46 -12.22 -21.59
CA THR A 107 14.56 -12.26 -22.59
C THR A 107 15.26 -10.91 -22.66
N LYS A 108 14.49 -9.82 -22.63
CA LYS A 108 15.06 -8.47 -22.63
C LYS A 108 15.84 -8.17 -21.35
N VAL A 109 15.33 -8.55 -20.18
CA VAL A 109 16.07 -8.40 -18.91
C VAL A 109 17.38 -9.20 -18.95
N TYR A 110 17.34 -10.43 -19.45
CA TYR A 110 18.53 -11.25 -19.61
C TYR A 110 19.56 -10.57 -20.50
N ALA A 111 19.14 -10.11 -21.68
CA ALA A 111 20.02 -9.46 -22.65
C ALA A 111 20.69 -8.19 -22.09
N ASP A 112 19.93 -7.33 -21.40
CA ASP A 112 20.43 -6.03 -20.92
C ASP A 112 21.37 -6.16 -19.70
N HIS A 113 21.14 -7.16 -18.84
CA HIS A 113 21.79 -7.24 -17.53
C HIS A 113 22.65 -8.49 -17.30
N ILE A 114 22.34 -9.62 -17.93
CA ILE A 114 22.98 -10.92 -17.66
C ILE A 114 23.85 -11.39 -18.84
N ASP A 115 23.37 -11.27 -20.08
CA ASP A 115 24.07 -11.67 -21.32
C ASP A 115 25.23 -10.72 -21.64
N LYS A 116 26.24 -10.78 -20.79
CA LYS A 116 27.52 -10.09 -20.94
C LYS A 116 28.58 -11.16 -20.93
N SER A 117 29.53 -11.09 -21.85
CA SER A 117 30.58 -12.11 -22.06
C SER A 117 31.39 -12.51 -20.81
N ALA A 118 31.33 -11.72 -19.75
CA ALA A 118 32.00 -11.97 -18.47
C ALA A 118 31.06 -12.47 -17.34
N LEU A 119 29.77 -12.68 -17.62
CA LEU A 119 28.72 -13.04 -16.65
C LEU A 119 27.91 -14.26 -17.09
N ASP A 120 27.64 -14.41 -18.40
CA ASP A 120 26.85 -15.53 -18.95
C ASP A 120 27.71 -16.78 -19.23
N ASP A 121 27.18 -17.94 -18.86
CA ASP A 121 27.67 -19.25 -19.28
C ASP A 121 26.51 -20.27 -19.31
N GLU A 122 26.83 -21.49 -19.72
CA GLU A 122 25.82 -22.55 -19.88
C GLU A 122 25.04 -22.84 -18.59
N GLU A 123 25.69 -22.76 -17.42
CA GLU A 123 25.02 -22.97 -16.13
C GLU A 123 24.02 -21.85 -15.82
N THR A 124 24.44 -20.61 -16.06
CA THR A 124 23.60 -19.41 -15.86
C THR A 124 22.34 -19.49 -16.70
N ARG A 125 22.49 -19.87 -17.99
CA ARG A 125 21.38 -20.04 -18.93
C ARG A 125 20.43 -21.16 -18.52
N GLN A 126 20.96 -22.30 -18.08
CA GLN A 126 20.14 -23.41 -17.61
C GLN A 126 19.29 -23.04 -16.39
N ILE A 127 19.86 -22.36 -15.40
CA ILE A 127 19.10 -21.89 -14.22
C ILE A 127 18.03 -20.90 -14.66
N TRP A 128 18.38 -19.95 -15.53
CA TRP A 128 17.45 -18.94 -16.05
C TRP A 128 16.26 -19.58 -16.78
N GLU A 129 16.51 -20.39 -17.81
CA GLU A 129 15.48 -21.02 -18.63
C GLU A 129 14.57 -21.93 -17.82
N ARG A 130 15.15 -22.68 -16.86
CA ARG A 130 14.38 -23.53 -15.94
C ARG A 130 13.40 -22.69 -15.12
N GLN A 131 13.85 -21.58 -14.55
CA GLN A 131 13.04 -20.74 -13.65
C GLN A 131 12.05 -19.84 -14.39
N THR A 132 12.40 -19.31 -15.57
CA THR A 132 11.52 -18.44 -16.35
C THR A 132 10.56 -19.20 -17.25
N LYS A 133 10.58 -20.54 -17.24
CA LYS A 133 9.61 -21.34 -17.99
C LYS A 133 8.19 -20.99 -17.55
N PHE A 134 7.33 -20.63 -18.51
CA PHE A 134 5.99 -20.13 -18.24
C PHE A 134 5.16 -21.07 -17.34
N ASP A 135 5.05 -22.34 -17.75
CA ASP A 135 4.33 -23.39 -17.02
C ASP A 135 4.92 -23.75 -15.64
N SER A 136 6.14 -23.30 -15.33
CA SER A 136 6.76 -23.53 -14.01
C SER A 136 6.41 -22.43 -13.01
N LEU A 137 5.99 -21.26 -13.50
CA LEU A 137 5.75 -20.07 -12.68
C LEU A 137 4.28 -19.69 -12.64
N PHE A 138 3.64 -19.60 -13.81
CA PHE A 138 2.28 -19.10 -13.94
C PHE A 138 1.28 -20.24 -14.07
N GLU A 139 0.22 -20.12 -13.29
CA GLU A 139 -0.95 -20.96 -13.35
C GLU A 139 -2.04 -20.22 -14.15
N VAL A 140 -2.40 -20.77 -15.31
CA VAL A 140 -3.51 -20.26 -16.13
C VAL A 140 -4.66 -21.24 -16.08
N TYR A 141 -5.80 -20.79 -15.57
CA TYR A 141 -7.03 -21.59 -15.53
C TYR A 141 -8.16 -20.85 -16.20
N TRP A 142 -8.95 -21.58 -16.97
CA TRP A 142 -10.16 -21.06 -17.57
C TRP A 142 -11.28 -22.11 -17.56
N ALA A 143 -12.52 -21.63 -17.59
CA ALA A 143 -13.72 -22.44 -17.73
C ALA A 143 -14.64 -21.81 -18.78
N ILE A 144 -15.24 -22.67 -19.61
CA ILE A 144 -16.14 -22.27 -20.68
C ILE A 144 -17.48 -22.98 -20.46
N MET A 145 -18.55 -22.21 -20.53
CA MET A 145 -19.91 -22.75 -20.44
C MET A 145 -20.81 -22.05 -21.45
N GLN A 146 -21.36 -22.82 -22.39
CA GLN A 146 -22.42 -22.34 -23.27
C GLN A 146 -23.71 -22.18 -22.46
N THR A 147 -24.53 -21.20 -22.83
CA THR A 147 -25.92 -21.13 -22.41
C THR A 147 -26.63 -22.35 -22.97
N GLY A 148 -26.74 -23.41 -22.17
CA GLY A 148 -27.85 -24.35 -22.31
C GLY A 148 -29.15 -23.69 -21.82
N ASN A 149 -30.11 -24.47 -21.32
CA ASN A 149 -31.26 -23.92 -20.62
C ASN A 149 -30.98 -23.80 -19.09
N PRO A 150 -30.20 -22.82 -18.59
CA PRO A 150 -30.49 -22.13 -17.33
C PRO A 150 -31.47 -20.99 -17.59
N ASP A 151 -32.46 -20.82 -16.72
CA ASP A 151 -33.49 -19.79 -16.90
C ASP A 151 -32.96 -18.35 -16.67
N THR A 152 -31.74 -18.18 -16.15
CA THR A 152 -31.18 -16.87 -15.76
C THR A 152 -29.65 -16.74 -15.91
N TYR A 153 -29.15 -15.50 -16.08
CA TYR A 153 -27.71 -15.17 -16.09
C TYR A 153 -27.00 -15.59 -14.78
N LYS A 154 -27.69 -15.48 -13.64
CA LYS A 154 -27.16 -15.88 -12.33
C LYS A 154 -26.69 -17.33 -12.32
N GLU A 155 -27.57 -18.25 -12.72
CA GLU A 155 -27.25 -19.68 -12.73
C GLU A 155 -26.10 -20.01 -13.68
N TRP A 156 -26.02 -19.28 -14.80
CA TRP A 156 -24.93 -19.44 -15.76
C TRP A 156 -23.58 -19.01 -15.16
N LEU A 157 -23.53 -17.86 -14.49
CA LEU A 157 -22.34 -17.37 -13.78
C LEU A 157 -21.91 -18.34 -12.67
N GLU A 158 -22.84 -18.74 -11.79
CA GLU A 158 -22.56 -19.64 -10.66
C GLU A 158 -22.01 -21.00 -11.11
N LYS A 159 -22.64 -21.61 -12.14
CA LYS A 159 -22.17 -22.89 -12.69
C LYS A 159 -20.77 -22.74 -13.33
N THR A 160 -20.51 -21.64 -14.02
CA THR A 160 -19.20 -21.39 -14.65
C THR A 160 -18.10 -21.14 -13.59
N GLU A 161 -18.39 -20.40 -12.53
CA GLU A 161 -17.46 -20.20 -11.40
C GLU A 161 -17.17 -21.51 -10.65
N LEU A 162 -18.18 -22.37 -10.49
CA LEU A 162 -18.02 -23.70 -9.90
C LEU A 162 -17.10 -24.57 -10.75
N LEU A 163 -17.26 -24.55 -12.09
CA LEU A 163 -16.38 -25.26 -13.03
C LEU A 163 -14.94 -24.76 -12.94
N LEU A 164 -14.72 -23.44 -12.92
CA LEU A 164 -13.39 -22.86 -12.73
C LEU A 164 -12.77 -23.28 -11.40
N SER A 165 -13.56 -23.24 -10.32
CA SER A 165 -13.11 -23.65 -8.99
C SER A 165 -12.73 -25.13 -8.95
N ALA A 166 -13.50 -25.99 -9.64
CA ALA A 166 -13.15 -27.40 -9.80
C ALA A 166 -11.84 -27.58 -10.57
N ARG A 167 -11.63 -26.81 -11.65
CA ARG A 167 -10.38 -26.84 -12.43
C ARG A 167 -9.17 -26.41 -11.60
N LYS A 168 -9.31 -25.36 -10.78
CA LYS A 168 -8.26 -24.87 -9.85
C LYS A 168 -7.90 -25.90 -8.78
N ARG A 169 -8.86 -26.70 -8.30
CA ARG A 169 -8.61 -27.76 -7.32
C ARG A 169 -7.74 -28.89 -7.85
N LEU A 170 -7.74 -29.14 -9.16
CA LEU A 170 -6.92 -30.21 -9.75
C LEU A 170 -5.42 -29.93 -9.67
N ARG A 171 -5.02 -28.66 -9.49
CA ARG A 171 -3.64 -28.15 -9.37
C ARG A 171 -2.65 -28.79 -10.34
N ASP A 172 -2.20 -28.03 -11.34
CA ASP A 172 -1.14 -28.50 -12.24
C ASP A 172 0.23 -28.30 -11.56
N PHE A 173 0.54 -29.13 -10.56
CA PHE A 173 1.81 -29.04 -9.83
C PHE A 173 2.91 -29.76 -10.60
N ARG A 174 3.91 -29.00 -11.06
CA ARG A 174 5.17 -29.53 -11.58
C ARG A 174 6.29 -29.21 -10.58
N PRO A 175 6.80 -30.19 -9.82
CA PRO A 175 7.95 -29.93 -8.97
C PRO A 175 9.14 -29.51 -9.82
N GLN A 176 9.85 -28.49 -9.36
CA GLN A 176 11.07 -28.01 -9.98
C GLN A 176 12.21 -28.10 -8.98
N ASP A 177 13.28 -28.81 -9.34
CA ASP A 177 14.47 -28.90 -8.52
C ASP A 177 15.15 -27.53 -8.46
N GLU A 178 15.60 -27.12 -7.29
CA GLU A 178 16.31 -25.86 -7.04
C GLU A 178 17.50 -26.14 -6.09
N PRO A 179 18.53 -26.89 -6.52
CA PRO A 179 19.55 -27.47 -5.64
C PRO A 179 20.58 -26.48 -5.08
N GLY A 180 20.75 -25.31 -5.71
CA GLY A 180 21.74 -24.33 -5.29
C GLY A 180 21.30 -23.41 -4.14
N LEU A 181 22.17 -22.44 -3.85
CA LEU A 181 21.93 -21.43 -2.80
C LEU A 181 20.65 -20.64 -3.12
N LYS A 182 19.76 -20.47 -2.15
CA LYS A 182 18.49 -19.77 -2.37
C LYS A 182 18.66 -18.26 -2.52
N SER A 183 17.86 -17.65 -3.39
CA SER A 183 17.75 -16.19 -3.52
C SER A 183 17.44 -15.54 -2.17
N VAL A 184 18.02 -14.36 -1.92
CA VAL A 184 17.76 -13.59 -0.69
C VAL A 184 16.37 -12.96 -0.64
N ILE A 185 15.66 -12.91 -1.77
CA ILE A 185 14.30 -12.35 -1.84
C ILE A 185 13.28 -13.47 -1.78
N SER A 186 13.36 -14.45 -2.69
CA SER A 186 12.43 -15.59 -2.67
C SER A 186 12.62 -16.53 -1.49
N GLY A 187 13.86 -16.86 -1.14
CA GLY A 187 14.16 -17.96 -0.23
C GLY A 187 13.79 -19.35 -0.79
N GLU A 188 13.21 -19.42 -1.99
CA GLU A 188 12.61 -20.63 -2.57
C GLU A 188 13.44 -21.18 -3.73
N ARG A 189 13.85 -20.30 -4.65
CA ARG A 189 14.56 -20.65 -5.89
C ARG A 189 16.07 -20.47 -5.78
N GLU A 190 16.82 -21.28 -6.50
CA GLU A 190 18.27 -21.17 -6.64
C GLU A 190 18.64 -19.81 -7.25
N ALA A 191 19.59 -19.13 -6.62
CA ALA A 191 20.14 -17.90 -7.15
C ALA A 191 21.03 -18.19 -8.37
N LEU A 192 21.00 -17.26 -9.32
CA LEU A 192 21.85 -17.31 -10.51
C LEU A 192 23.32 -17.37 -10.11
N ARG A 193 24.07 -18.18 -10.86
CA ARG A 193 25.51 -18.39 -10.72
C ARG A 193 26.08 -18.88 -12.04
N SER A 194 27.40 -18.77 -12.17
CA SER A 194 28.12 -19.43 -13.24
C SER A 194 28.63 -20.81 -12.80
N LYS A 195 29.12 -21.60 -13.76
CA LYS A 195 29.71 -22.92 -13.52
C LYS A 195 30.91 -22.86 -12.57
N HIS A 196 31.68 -21.76 -12.62
CA HIS A 196 32.96 -21.62 -11.91
C HIS A 196 32.91 -20.72 -10.69
N LYS A 197 31.77 -20.05 -10.43
CA LYS A 197 31.64 -19.11 -9.31
C LYS A 197 30.38 -19.43 -8.53
N ASP A 198 30.49 -19.44 -7.21
CA ASP A 198 29.30 -19.48 -6.36
C ASP A 198 28.42 -18.23 -6.58
N ALA A 199 27.14 -18.33 -6.22
CA ALA A 199 26.17 -17.26 -6.42
C ALA A 199 26.59 -15.93 -5.77
N LYS A 200 27.20 -15.93 -4.57
CA LYS A 200 27.58 -14.69 -3.87
C LYS A 200 28.70 -13.98 -4.61
N THR A 201 29.70 -14.73 -5.06
CA THR A 201 30.84 -14.19 -5.79
C THR A 201 30.41 -13.71 -7.18
N TRP A 202 29.56 -14.47 -7.87
CA TRP A 202 29.00 -14.08 -9.16
C TRP A 202 28.18 -12.78 -9.07
N TRP A 203 27.26 -12.68 -8.11
CA TRP A 203 26.42 -11.48 -7.94
C TRP A 203 27.21 -10.23 -7.51
N ARG A 204 28.33 -10.38 -6.78
CA ARG A 204 29.24 -9.25 -6.52
C ARG A 204 29.84 -8.69 -7.82
N GLU A 205 30.18 -9.55 -8.77
CA GLU A 205 30.68 -9.11 -10.08
C GLU A 205 29.57 -8.51 -10.94
N VAL A 206 28.37 -9.08 -10.90
CA VAL A 206 27.19 -8.53 -11.56
C VAL A 206 26.98 -7.08 -11.10
N ALA A 207 26.92 -6.84 -9.80
CA ALA A 207 26.76 -5.51 -9.21
C ALA A 207 27.85 -4.50 -9.63
N GLN A 208 29.09 -4.97 -9.87
CA GLN A 208 30.17 -4.11 -10.35
C GLN A 208 30.09 -3.81 -11.86
N LYS A 209 29.74 -4.81 -12.68
CA LYS A 209 29.81 -4.70 -14.14
C LYS A 209 28.60 -4.02 -14.78
N ILE A 210 27.43 -4.08 -14.14
CA ILE A 210 26.20 -3.56 -14.75
C ILE A 210 26.00 -2.04 -14.55
N HIS A 211 26.94 -1.33 -13.90
CA HIS A 211 26.86 0.11 -13.59
C HIS A 211 25.54 0.53 -12.93
N ILE A 212 24.96 -0.34 -12.11
CA ILE A 212 23.70 -0.09 -11.40
C ILE A 212 23.99 0.48 -10.01
N SER A 213 23.10 1.33 -9.49
CA SER A 213 23.26 1.92 -8.16
C SER A 213 23.30 0.82 -7.08
N PRO A 214 24.10 0.95 -6.00
CA PRO A 214 24.02 0.02 -4.88
C PRO A 214 22.63 0.01 -4.22
N HIS A 215 21.86 1.10 -4.35
CA HIS A 215 20.43 1.16 -3.99
C HIS A 215 19.56 0.18 -4.78
N ASP A 216 19.96 -0.17 -6.00
CA ASP A 216 19.21 -1.06 -6.88
C ASP A 216 19.67 -2.50 -6.72
N LEU A 217 20.98 -2.76 -6.57
CA LEU A 217 21.51 -4.09 -6.30
C LEU A 217 22.66 -3.99 -5.29
N SER A 218 22.41 -4.47 -4.06
CA SER A 218 23.45 -4.47 -3.02
C SER A 218 24.48 -5.56 -3.31
N ARG A 219 25.75 -5.32 -2.92
CA ARG A 219 26.85 -6.31 -3.02
C ARG A 219 26.60 -7.58 -2.18
N LYS A 220 25.60 -7.57 -1.31
CA LYS A 220 25.16 -8.69 -0.46
C LYS A 220 23.88 -9.36 -0.97
N GLU A 221 23.33 -8.95 -2.11
CA GLU A 221 22.17 -9.57 -2.72
C GLU A 221 22.60 -10.61 -3.75
N TRP A 222 21.95 -11.78 -3.72
CA TRP A 222 22.03 -12.79 -4.76
C TRP A 222 20.60 -13.23 -5.10
N LEU A 223 20.24 -13.18 -6.37
CA LEU A 223 18.86 -13.28 -6.85
C LEU A 223 18.67 -14.50 -7.75
N ASP A 224 17.45 -15.05 -7.74
CA ASP A 224 17.01 -15.99 -8.77
C ASP A 224 16.55 -15.26 -10.04
N ALA A 225 16.23 -15.99 -11.10
CA ALA A 225 15.83 -15.40 -12.38
C ALA A 225 14.57 -14.54 -12.25
N ILE A 226 13.58 -14.97 -11.47
CA ILE A 226 12.30 -14.24 -11.30
C ILE A 226 12.51 -12.96 -10.52
N ASP A 227 13.28 -13.03 -9.43
CA ASP A 227 13.67 -11.85 -8.66
C ASP A 227 14.48 -10.86 -9.51
N THR A 228 15.35 -11.38 -10.39
CA THR A 228 16.11 -10.57 -11.35
C THR A 228 15.19 -9.87 -12.36
N VAL A 229 14.19 -10.58 -12.90
CA VAL A 229 13.17 -9.98 -13.77
C VAL A 229 12.40 -8.88 -13.02
N LYS A 230 11.90 -9.15 -11.81
CA LYS A 230 11.18 -8.13 -11.02
C LYS A 230 12.05 -6.90 -10.72
N ARG A 231 13.35 -7.11 -10.47
CA ARG A 231 14.29 -6.02 -10.15
C ARG A 231 14.56 -5.11 -11.36
N PHE A 232 14.66 -5.70 -12.55
CA PHE A 232 15.20 -5.01 -13.73
C PHE A 232 14.21 -4.80 -14.87
N ALA A 233 13.01 -5.42 -14.88
CA ALA A 233 12.04 -5.29 -15.98
C ALA A 233 11.64 -3.84 -16.26
N VAL A 234 11.53 -3.05 -15.20
CA VAL A 234 11.23 -1.62 -15.29
C VAL A 234 12.45 -0.81 -15.74
N ILE A 235 13.64 -1.11 -15.22
CA ILE A 235 14.90 -0.41 -15.52
C ILE A 235 15.35 -0.66 -16.96
N SER A 236 15.17 -1.88 -17.45
CA SER A 236 15.48 -2.28 -18.82
C SER A 236 14.48 -1.74 -19.85
N HIS A 237 13.37 -1.13 -19.42
CA HIS A 237 12.23 -0.84 -20.29
C HIS A 237 11.70 -2.10 -21.00
N ALA A 238 11.80 -3.27 -20.33
CA ALA A 238 11.23 -4.52 -20.84
C ALA A 238 9.70 -4.52 -20.80
N LEU A 239 9.15 -3.74 -19.88
CA LEU A 239 7.77 -3.29 -19.94
C LEU A 239 7.73 -2.02 -20.78
N ASP A 240 6.83 -1.95 -21.77
CA ASP A 240 6.60 -0.73 -22.57
C ASP A 240 5.86 0.33 -21.75
N ILE A 241 6.54 0.86 -20.73
CA ILE A 241 6.03 1.83 -19.76
C ILE A 241 5.81 3.20 -20.42
N ASN A 242 6.44 3.46 -21.59
CA ASN A 242 6.21 4.68 -22.36
C ASN A 242 4.77 4.77 -22.89
N ARG A 243 4.07 3.64 -23.08
CA ARG A 243 2.61 3.61 -23.26
C ARG A 243 1.82 3.76 -21.96
N LEU A 244 2.42 3.43 -20.82
CA LEU A 244 1.78 3.43 -19.50
C LEU A 244 1.88 4.79 -18.76
N LYS A 245 2.43 5.84 -19.41
CA LYS A 245 2.60 7.23 -18.89
C LYS A 245 3.07 7.32 -17.43
N SER A 246 3.74 6.29 -16.91
CA SER A 246 4.06 6.16 -15.49
C SER A 246 5.53 6.39 -15.28
N GLY A 247 5.80 7.47 -14.57
CA GLY A 247 7.13 7.78 -14.11
C GLY A 247 7.71 6.65 -13.25
N VAL A 248 8.91 6.20 -13.62
CA VAL A 248 9.43 4.84 -13.37
C VAL A 248 9.93 4.61 -11.92
N ALA A 249 9.71 5.55 -11.00
CA ALA A 249 10.17 5.41 -9.62
C ALA A 249 9.04 5.16 -8.61
N PHE A 250 9.01 3.94 -8.07
CA PHE A 250 8.32 3.66 -6.81
C PHE A 250 9.28 3.99 -5.64
N PRO A 251 8.86 4.80 -4.64
CA PRO A 251 9.73 5.27 -3.58
C PRO A 251 10.15 4.14 -2.63
N SER A 252 11.31 4.28 -1.98
CA SER A 252 11.71 3.43 -0.86
C SER A 252 10.80 3.65 0.35
N THR A 253 10.86 2.74 1.32
CA THR A 253 10.17 2.89 2.62
C THR A 253 10.62 4.15 3.35
N SER A 254 11.91 4.52 3.24
CA SER A 254 12.46 5.76 3.80
C SER A 254 11.85 6.98 3.13
N SER A 255 11.78 6.99 1.79
CA SER A 255 11.16 8.09 1.03
C SER A 255 9.68 8.27 1.36
N VAL A 256 8.94 7.19 1.59
CA VAL A 256 7.55 7.25 2.07
C VAL A 256 7.47 7.85 3.47
N ALA A 257 8.35 7.42 4.39
CA ALA A 257 8.37 7.90 5.77
C ALA A 257 8.57 9.42 5.88
N VAL A 258 9.39 10.00 4.98
CA VAL A 258 9.68 11.44 4.94
C VAL A 258 8.79 12.24 4.00
N ALA A 259 7.83 11.61 3.30
CA ALA A 259 7.11 12.23 2.19
C ALA A 259 6.37 13.52 2.60
N SER A 260 5.74 13.54 3.78
CA SER A 260 5.09 14.73 4.33
C SER A 260 6.08 15.83 4.73
N PHE A 261 7.29 15.49 5.17
CA PHE A 261 8.35 16.48 5.43
C PHE A 261 8.83 17.11 4.12
N VAL A 262 9.06 16.30 3.09
CA VAL A 262 9.45 16.77 1.76
C VAL A 262 8.37 17.67 1.13
N GLU A 263 7.08 17.33 1.31
CA GLU A 263 5.97 18.20 0.92
C GLU A 263 6.10 19.60 1.56
N ARG A 264 6.38 19.68 2.87
CA ARG A 264 6.56 20.95 3.58
C ARG A 264 7.77 21.75 3.09
N LEU A 265 8.85 21.08 2.68
CA LEU A 265 10.01 21.74 2.07
C LEU A 265 9.64 22.41 0.73
N PHE A 266 8.75 21.80 -0.05
CA PHE A 266 8.23 22.45 -1.27
C PHE A 266 7.33 23.64 -0.95
N GLU A 267 6.55 23.59 0.12
CA GLU A 267 5.57 24.65 0.44
C GLU A 267 6.17 25.87 1.14
N THR A 268 7.24 25.67 1.90
CA THR A 268 7.81 26.72 2.75
C THR A 268 8.75 27.61 1.95
N GLU A 269 8.45 28.91 1.93
CA GLU A 269 9.31 29.92 1.30
C GLU A 269 10.47 30.32 2.22
N GLY A 270 11.59 30.78 1.63
CA GLY A 270 12.73 31.31 2.38
C GLY A 270 13.70 30.28 2.96
N LEU A 271 13.44 28.97 2.82
CA LEU A 271 14.40 27.93 3.23
C LEU A 271 15.65 27.93 2.33
N ASN A 272 16.84 28.01 2.93
CA ASN A 272 18.09 27.87 2.20
C ASN A 272 18.56 26.41 2.22
N LEU A 273 18.23 25.70 1.15
CA LEU A 273 18.59 24.28 0.97
C LEU A 273 19.90 24.07 0.21
N THR A 274 20.68 25.12 -0.05
CA THR A 274 21.91 25.03 -0.86
C THR A 274 22.95 24.11 -0.21
N HIS A 275 23.17 24.28 1.10
CA HIS A 275 24.14 23.47 1.83
C HIS A 275 23.69 22.00 1.85
N TRP A 276 22.39 21.75 2.07
CA TRP A 276 21.83 20.40 2.02
C TRP A 276 21.99 19.76 0.64
N ARG A 277 21.68 20.50 -0.43
CA ARG A 277 21.84 20.05 -1.82
C ARG A 277 23.28 19.67 -2.14
N GLN A 278 24.25 20.49 -1.70
CA GLN A 278 25.67 20.24 -1.92
C GLN A 278 26.17 19.01 -1.15
N ALA A 279 25.81 18.89 0.12
CA ALA A 279 26.23 17.78 0.98
C ALA A 279 25.60 16.44 0.58
N THR A 280 24.46 16.47 -0.12
CA THR A 280 23.78 15.28 -0.64
C THR A 280 23.87 15.15 -2.15
N ASN A 281 24.88 15.73 -2.80
CA ASN A 281 25.04 15.59 -4.25
C ASN A 281 25.79 14.29 -4.66
N ASN A 282 25.91 14.04 -5.95
CA ASN A 282 26.77 13.01 -6.54
C ASN A 282 26.40 11.57 -6.12
N LYS A 283 27.17 10.95 -5.21
CA LYS A 283 26.98 9.54 -4.79
C LYS A 283 25.65 9.33 -4.09
N PHE A 284 25.09 10.38 -3.48
CA PHE A 284 23.80 10.38 -2.80
C PHE A 284 22.60 10.56 -3.74
N GLU A 285 22.83 10.74 -5.04
CA GLU A 285 21.77 10.84 -6.03
C GLU A 285 21.31 9.46 -6.50
N VAL A 286 20.00 9.21 -6.43
CA VAL A 286 19.41 7.98 -6.95
C VAL A 286 19.35 8.06 -8.47
N LYS A 287 20.39 7.53 -9.14
CA LYS A 287 20.58 7.65 -10.60
C LYS A 287 19.56 6.91 -11.45
N THR A 288 18.90 5.90 -10.91
CA THR A 288 17.92 5.06 -11.64
C THR A 288 16.50 5.61 -11.60
N VAL A 289 16.26 6.61 -10.76
CA VAL A 289 15.03 7.38 -10.72
C VAL A 289 15.20 8.51 -11.71
N ASP A 290 14.81 8.27 -12.97
CA ASP A 290 14.78 9.32 -13.99
C ASP A 290 13.60 10.28 -13.72
N VAL A 291 13.64 10.96 -12.56
CA VAL A 291 12.69 12.05 -12.20
C VAL A 291 12.64 13.07 -13.32
N SER A 292 13.74 13.24 -14.06
CA SER A 292 13.79 14.09 -15.23
C SER A 292 12.86 13.60 -16.34
N ARG A 293 12.79 12.31 -16.65
CA ARG A 293 11.75 11.77 -17.56
C ARG A 293 10.34 11.92 -17.02
N ASP A 294 10.10 11.71 -15.74
CA ASP A 294 8.77 11.92 -15.14
C ASP A 294 8.34 13.38 -15.32
N LEU A 295 9.21 14.33 -14.96
CA LEU A 295 8.97 15.75 -15.13
C LEU A 295 8.82 16.15 -16.62
N ILE A 296 9.58 15.53 -17.52
CA ILE A 296 9.50 15.78 -18.98
C ILE A 296 8.21 15.19 -19.57
N ALA A 297 7.81 13.98 -19.16
CA ALA A 297 6.57 13.33 -19.60
C ALA A 297 5.33 14.15 -19.21
N PHE A 298 5.36 14.81 -18.05
CA PHE A 298 4.27 15.69 -17.59
C PHE A 298 4.44 17.16 -18.01
N ALA A 299 5.59 17.55 -18.58
CA ALA A 299 5.78 18.89 -19.16
C ALA A 299 5.06 19.06 -20.51
N GLN A 300 4.61 17.96 -21.13
CA GLN A 300 3.67 17.97 -22.25
C GLN A 300 2.37 17.27 -21.82
N PRO A 301 1.41 18.00 -21.24
CA PRO A 301 0.20 17.40 -20.73
C PRO A 301 -0.63 16.80 -21.87
N SER A 302 -0.88 15.49 -21.82
CA SER A 302 -2.15 14.96 -22.29
C SER A 302 -3.19 15.26 -21.21
N GLU A 303 -4.40 15.68 -21.58
CA GLU A 303 -5.46 16.18 -20.69
C GLU A 303 -5.96 15.20 -19.60
N GLU A 304 -5.45 13.97 -19.53
CA GLU A 304 -6.18 12.85 -18.90
C GLU A 304 -5.60 12.28 -17.59
N GLU A 305 -4.35 12.56 -17.20
CA GLU A 305 -3.79 12.01 -15.94
C GLU A 305 -2.96 13.02 -15.12
N GLU A 306 -3.39 13.28 -13.88
CA GLU A 306 -2.69 14.18 -12.95
C GLU A 306 -1.48 13.50 -12.27
N PRO A 307 -0.33 14.20 -12.14
CA PRO A 307 0.86 13.70 -11.46
C PRO A 307 0.64 13.52 -9.95
N SER A 308 1.48 12.72 -9.28
CA SER A 308 1.42 12.63 -7.80
C SER A 308 1.65 13.99 -7.16
N LEU A 309 1.18 14.18 -5.93
CA LEU A 309 1.28 15.39 -5.14
C LEU A 309 2.71 15.93 -5.11
N LEU A 310 3.69 15.08 -4.78
CA LEU A 310 5.09 15.49 -4.74
C LEU A 310 5.65 15.82 -6.13
N THR A 311 5.27 15.06 -7.16
CA THR A 311 5.65 15.36 -8.56
C THR A 311 5.05 16.70 -9.02
N LYS A 312 3.78 16.96 -8.70
CA LYS A 312 3.08 18.22 -8.99
C LYS A 312 3.80 19.41 -8.34
N LYS A 313 4.20 19.27 -7.07
CA LYS A 313 4.97 20.30 -6.35
C LYS A 313 6.37 20.50 -6.97
N ALA A 314 7.03 19.42 -7.40
CA ALA A 314 8.33 19.51 -8.09
C ALA A 314 8.23 20.19 -9.47
N LEU A 315 7.16 19.95 -10.22
CA LEU A 315 6.87 20.67 -11.48
C LEU A 315 6.61 22.16 -11.23
N GLN A 316 5.92 22.51 -10.15
CA GLN A 316 5.65 23.89 -9.74
C GLN A 316 6.89 24.61 -9.22
N LYS A 317 7.85 23.89 -8.62
CA LYS A 317 9.13 24.42 -8.13
C LYS A 317 10.33 23.63 -8.67
N PRO A 318 10.69 23.82 -9.97
CA PRO A 318 11.77 23.05 -10.62
C PRO A 318 13.12 23.13 -9.92
N ASP A 319 13.44 24.26 -9.27
CA ASP A 319 14.69 24.44 -8.51
C ASP A 319 14.81 23.51 -7.30
N LEU A 320 13.68 22.97 -6.82
CA LEU A 320 13.59 22.03 -5.71
C LEU A 320 13.33 20.58 -6.16
N ALA A 321 13.15 20.33 -7.46
CA ALA A 321 12.86 18.99 -7.99
C ALA A 321 13.95 17.95 -7.66
N TRP A 322 15.18 18.39 -7.36
CA TRP A 322 16.26 17.53 -6.92
C TRP A 322 15.97 16.81 -5.59
N LEU A 323 15.05 17.32 -4.75
CA LEU A 323 14.65 16.66 -3.51
C LEU A 323 14.07 15.27 -3.76
N LEU A 324 13.38 15.07 -4.89
CA LEU A 324 12.81 13.76 -5.27
C LEU A 324 13.88 12.79 -5.83
N LYS A 325 15.10 13.28 -6.09
CA LYS A 325 16.26 12.47 -6.51
C LYS A 325 17.11 12.00 -5.33
N ARG A 326 16.64 12.23 -4.09
CA ARG A 326 17.31 11.85 -2.84
C ARG A 326 16.44 10.82 -2.15
N ASP A 327 17.06 9.72 -1.73
CA ASP A 327 16.34 8.76 -0.90
C ASP A 327 16.00 9.39 0.46
N GLY A 328 14.87 8.97 1.03
CA GLY A 328 14.42 9.50 2.31
C GLY A 328 15.31 9.11 3.49
N ASP A 329 16.16 8.09 3.35
CA ASP A 329 17.08 7.67 4.40
C ASP A 329 18.09 8.78 4.78
N LEU A 330 18.43 9.68 3.84
CA LEU A 330 19.32 10.83 4.02
C LEU A 330 18.84 11.79 5.11
N TYR A 331 17.55 11.81 5.41
CA TYR A 331 17.01 12.64 6.49
C TYR A 331 17.18 12.02 7.88
N PHE A 332 17.73 10.80 7.99
CA PHE A 332 18.01 10.15 9.26
C PHE A 332 19.53 10.05 9.49
N PRO A 333 20.06 10.49 10.65
CA PRO A 333 21.50 10.55 10.89
C PRO A 333 22.19 9.16 10.82
N ALA A 334 21.45 8.07 11.05
CA ALA A 334 21.98 6.72 11.00
C ALA A 334 22.57 6.32 9.64
N VAL A 335 22.08 6.91 8.53
CA VAL A 335 22.58 6.64 7.17
C VAL A 335 24.03 7.07 6.97
N PHE A 336 24.50 8.06 7.75
CA PHE A 336 25.87 8.58 7.65
C PHE A 336 26.87 7.74 8.47
N ALA A 337 26.50 6.54 8.90
CA ALA A 337 27.48 5.58 9.38
C ALA A 337 28.31 5.02 8.21
N ALA A 338 29.60 4.79 8.44
CA ALA A 338 30.52 4.28 7.42
C ALA A 338 30.03 2.97 6.75
N THR A 339 29.32 2.11 7.48
CA THR A 339 28.73 0.88 6.95
C THR A 339 27.66 1.15 5.91
N HIS A 340 26.72 2.07 6.20
CA HIS A 340 25.63 2.44 5.29
C HIS A 340 26.14 3.14 4.03
N LEU A 341 27.09 4.07 4.19
CA LEU A 341 27.72 4.72 3.04
C LEU A 341 28.39 3.72 2.07
N LYS A 342 29.03 2.67 2.60
CA LYS A 342 29.63 1.62 1.76
C LYS A 342 28.58 0.75 1.10
N GLU A 343 27.56 0.35 1.84
CA GLU A 343 26.57 -0.63 1.39
C GLU A 343 25.55 -0.03 0.42
N ASP A 344 25.06 1.18 0.72
CA ASP A 344 23.93 1.79 0.03
C ASP A 344 24.41 2.85 -0.97
N TYR A 345 25.52 3.53 -0.69
CA TYR A 345 26.01 4.66 -1.51
C TYR A 345 27.35 4.41 -2.23
N GLY A 346 27.91 3.20 -2.11
CA GLY A 346 29.08 2.79 -2.88
C GLY A 346 30.37 3.53 -2.52
N PHE A 347 30.50 3.99 -1.28
CA PHE A 347 31.79 4.46 -0.77
C PHE A 347 32.78 3.29 -0.62
N GLU A 348 34.06 3.54 -0.88
CA GLU A 348 35.12 2.51 -0.87
C GLU A 348 36.10 2.73 0.30
N ASP A 349 36.67 1.63 0.80
CA ASP A 349 37.65 1.65 1.90
C ASP A 349 38.96 2.36 1.53
N SER A 350 39.32 2.33 0.24
CA SER A 350 40.49 3.01 -0.33
C SER A 350 40.46 4.53 -0.15
N ASN A 351 39.29 5.13 0.08
CA ASN A 351 39.07 6.58 0.14
C ASN A 351 38.53 7.04 1.51
N GLU A 352 39.21 6.67 2.61
CA GLU A 352 38.75 6.98 3.97
C GLU A 352 38.53 8.49 4.22
N ASN A 353 39.37 9.36 3.65
CA ASN A 353 39.23 10.81 3.75
C ASN A 353 37.97 11.34 3.04
N GLU A 354 37.59 10.76 1.90
CA GLU A 354 36.37 11.11 1.18
C GLU A 354 35.15 10.76 2.03
N MET A 355 35.14 9.56 2.61
CA MET A 355 34.06 9.09 3.47
C MET A 355 33.93 9.93 4.75
N ARG A 356 35.04 10.18 5.47
CA ARG A 356 35.02 11.04 6.67
C ARG A 356 34.51 12.46 6.37
N ASN A 357 34.91 13.03 5.23
CA ASN A 357 34.44 14.34 4.80
C ASN A 357 32.95 14.32 4.46
N ALA A 358 32.46 13.31 3.74
CA ALA A 358 31.05 13.15 3.43
C ALA A 358 30.20 13.03 4.70
N ILE A 359 30.61 12.18 5.65
CA ILE A 359 29.91 12.03 6.94
C ILE A 359 29.79 13.38 7.66
N ARG A 360 30.91 14.09 7.81
CA ARG A 360 30.94 15.37 8.51
C ARG A 360 30.06 16.41 7.82
N SER A 361 30.23 16.62 6.51
CA SER A 361 29.49 17.64 5.77
C SER A 361 27.99 17.35 5.73
N SER A 362 27.59 16.09 5.55
CA SER A 362 26.17 15.72 5.53
C SER A 362 25.51 15.88 6.89
N LEU A 363 26.17 15.52 7.99
CA LEU A 363 25.64 15.74 9.35
C LEU A 363 25.55 17.23 9.71
N GLU A 364 26.54 18.04 9.32
CA GLU A 364 26.51 19.50 9.50
C GLU A 364 25.37 20.13 8.69
N ALA A 365 25.20 19.73 7.43
CA ALA A 365 24.12 20.21 6.58
C ALA A 365 22.73 19.78 7.07
N GLN A 366 22.59 18.55 7.58
CA GLN A 366 21.35 18.04 8.16
C GLN A 366 20.96 18.82 9.41
N LYS A 367 21.92 19.10 10.31
CA LYS A 367 21.68 19.96 11.49
C LYS A 367 21.23 21.35 11.09
N ALA A 368 21.87 21.94 10.07
CA ALA A 368 21.49 23.25 9.55
C ALA A 368 20.09 23.24 8.88
N LEU A 369 19.72 22.15 8.20
CA LEU A 369 18.38 21.95 7.67
C LEU A 369 17.37 21.91 8.81
N PHE A 370 17.57 21.05 9.81
CA PHE A 370 16.61 20.90 10.91
C PHE A 370 16.44 22.16 11.75
N LYS A 371 17.51 22.91 11.96
CA LYS A 371 17.41 24.22 12.60
C LYS A 371 16.46 25.15 11.83
N GLN A 372 16.61 25.26 10.51
CA GLN A 372 15.74 26.10 9.68
C GLN A 372 14.29 25.60 9.67
N THR A 373 14.08 24.28 9.60
CA THR A 373 12.73 23.72 9.58
C THR A 373 12.03 23.85 10.92
N ASP A 374 12.76 23.72 12.04
CA ASP A 374 12.25 23.95 13.39
C ASP A 374 11.81 25.42 13.56
N GLU A 375 12.62 26.38 13.09
CA GLU A 375 12.30 27.81 13.07
C GLU A 375 11.08 28.12 12.19
N ALA A 376 10.87 27.36 11.11
CA ALA A 376 9.70 27.45 10.22
C ALA A 376 8.48 26.65 10.72
N GLY A 377 8.56 26.01 11.89
CA GLY A 377 7.46 25.21 12.46
C GLY A 377 7.13 23.94 11.69
N ILE A 378 8.07 23.41 10.92
CA ILE A 378 7.93 22.14 10.18
C ILE A 378 8.35 21.00 11.10
N ALA A 379 7.44 20.05 11.35
CA ALA A 379 7.78 18.87 12.13
C ALA A 379 8.87 18.05 11.46
N ARG A 380 9.86 17.59 12.25
CA ARG A 380 10.91 16.69 11.78
C ARG A 380 10.30 15.36 11.28
N PRO A 381 10.92 14.71 10.27
CA PRO A 381 10.42 13.44 9.76
C PRO A 381 10.49 12.34 10.81
N THR A 382 9.61 11.33 10.69
CA THR A 382 9.68 10.12 11.52
C THR A 382 10.22 8.95 10.70
N PRO A 383 10.99 8.01 11.28
CA PRO A 383 11.55 6.87 10.54
C PRO A 383 10.52 5.75 10.35
N TYR A 384 9.23 6.08 10.41
CA TYR A 384 8.15 5.13 10.30
C TYR A 384 7.21 5.53 9.17
N TYR A 385 6.72 4.52 8.49
CA TYR A 385 5.74 4.63 7.41
C TYR A 385 4.60 3.66 7.69
N ALA A 386 3.50 3.83 6.96
CA ALA A 386 2.37 2.94 6.99
C ALA A 386 2.23 2.15 5.67
N VAL A 387 1.83 0.90 5.80
CA VAL A 387 1.24 0.09 4.73
C VAL A 387 -0.25 -0.03 5.01
N LEU A 388 -1.08 0.44 4.09
CA LEU A 388 -2.53 0.28 4.11
C LEU A 388 -2.92 -0.83 3.13
N ARG A 389 -3.63 -1.82 3.62
CA ARG A 389 -4.27 -2.87 2.84
C ARG A 389 -5.78 -2.79 3.06
N MET A 390 -6.56 -2.76 1.99
CA MET A 390 -8.02 -2.74 2.05
C MET A 390 -8.57 -3.73 1.03
N ASP A 391 -9.65 -4.41 1.37
CA ASP A 391 -10.30 -5.41 0.52
C ASP A 391 -11.83 -5.35 0.74
N GLY A 392 -12.58 -5.46 -0.36
CA GLY A 392 -14.04 -5.40 -0.36
C GLY A 392 -14.67 -6.59 0.36
N ASP A 393 -15.56 -6.30 1.31
CA ASP A 393 -16.21 -7.33 2.09
C ASP A 393 -17.31 -8.03 1.29
N ASN A 394 -17.37 -9.35 1.43
CA ASN A 394 -18.42 -10.19 0.85
C ASN A 394 -18.52 -10.09 -0.69
N MET A 395 -17.43 -9.76 -1.39
CA MET A 395 -17.43 -9.62 -2.86
C MET A 395 -17.96 -10.86 -3.60
N GLY A 396 -17.64 -12.07 -3.12
CA GLY A 396 -18.21 -13.29 -3.68
C GLY A 396 -19.74 -13.38 -3.51
N LEU A 397 -20.27 -12.98 -2.35
CA LEU A 397 -21.73 -12.94 -2.12
C LEU A 397 -22.39 -11.84 -2.97
N LEU A 398 -21.75 -10.67 -3.05
CA LEU A 398 -22.22 -9.55 -3.85
C LEU A 398 -22.37 -9.95 -5.33
N LEU A 399 -21.36 -10.61 -5.89
CA LEU A 399 -21.33 -11.09 -7.27
C LEU A 399 -22.25 -12.30 -7.50
N SER A 400 -22.34 -13.23 -6.55
CA SER A 400 -23.29 -14.37 -6.65
C SER A 400 -24.76 -13.92 -6.66
N GLY A 401 -25.05 -12.76 -6.08
CA GLY A 401 -26.39 -12.18 -6.05
C GLY A 401 -26.84 -11.57 -7.39
N VAL A 402 -25.94 -11.42 -8.36
CA VAL A 402 -26.20 -10.73 -9.62
C VAL A 402 -27.16 -11.54 -10.49
N LYS A 403 -28.25 -10.91 -10.91
CA LYS A 403 -29.31 -11.58 -11.69
C LYS A 403 -29.21 -11.36 -13.19
N GLN A 404 -28.58 -10.27 -13.62
CA GLN A 404 -28.48 -9.84 -15.01
C GLN A 404 -27.05 -9.40 -15.35
N GLN A 405 -26.65 -9.56 -16.61
CA GLN A 405 -25.33 -9.15 -17.08
C GLN A 405 -25.07 -7.66 -16.83
N GLU A 406 -26.05 -6.79 -17.10
CA GLU A 406 -25.95 -5.34 -16.91
C GLU A 406 -25.59 -4.97 -15.46
N GLU A 407 -26.18 -5.64 -14.47
CA GLU A 407 -25.84 -5.43 -13.07
C GLU A 407 -24.38 -5.83 -12.76
N HIS A 408 -23.89 -6.93 -13.33
CA HIS A 408 -22.47 -7.32 -13.19
C HIS A 408 -21.55 -6.25 -13.78
N GLU A 409 -21.88 -5.76 -14.97
CA GLU A 409 -21.11 -4.73 -15.66
C GLU A 409 -21.09 -3.43 -14.86
N ASN A 410 -22.23 -3.01 -14.31
CA ASN A 410 -22.34 -1.81 -13.47
C ASN A 410 -21.50 -1.93 -12.20
N ILE A 411 -21.52 -3.09 -11.52
CA ILE A 411 -20.65 -3.34 -10.36
C ILE A 411 -19.18 -3.32 -10.79
N SER A 412 -18.84 -3.98 -11.89
CA SER A 412 -17.46 -3.98 -12.40
C SER A 412 -16.98 -2.57 -12.76
N GLN A 413 -17.85 -1.75 -13.35
CA GLN A 413 -17.58 -0.37 -13.70
C GLN A 413 -17.36 0.48 -12.44
N ALA A 414 -18.21 0.33 -11.41
CA ALA A 414 -18.06 1.04 -10.14
C ALA A 414 -16.75 0.69 -9.42
N LEU A 415 -16.32 -0.58 -9.46
CA LEU A 415 -15.02 -1.00 -8.91
C LEU A 415 -13.85 -0.37 -9.66
N SER A 416 -13.90 -0.37 -11.00
CA SER A 416 -12.90 0.31 -11.82
C SER A 416 -12.87 1.81 -11.54
N GLU A 417 -14.04 2.45 -11.44
CA GLU A 417 -14.14 3.86 -11.11
C GLU A 417 -13.59 4.18 -9.72
N PHE A 418 -13.83 3.33 -8.72
CA PHE A 418 -13.23 3.50 -7.40
C PHE A 418 -11.70 3.48 -7.49
N ALA A 419 -11.11 2.50 -8.17
CA ALA A 419 -9.65 2.39 -8.32
C ALA A 419 -9.03 3.64 -8.97
N HIS A 420 -9.66 4.19 -10.02
CA HIS A 420 -9.10 5.29 -10.80
C HIS A 420 -9.47 6.69 -10.29
N THR A 421 -10.72 6.88 -9.90
CA THR A 421 -11.27 8.23 -9.60
C THR A 421 -11.32 8.53 -8.11
N SER A 422 -11.15 7.52 -7.25
CA SER A 422 -11.07 7.69 -5.80
C SER A 422 -9.72 7.26 -5.26
N ALA A 423 -9.34 5.98 -5.38
CA ALA A 423 -8.16 5.46 -4.73
C ALA A 423 -6.86 6.17 -5.17
N LEU A 424 -6.65 6.34 -6.48
CA LEU A 424 -5.48 7.03 -7.01
C LEU A 424 -5.42 8.51 -6.61
N PRO A 425 -6.46 9.33 -6.82
CA PRO A 425 -6.46 10.71 -6.36
C PRO A 425 -6.25 10.84 -4.86
N THR A 426 -6.95 10.06 -4.03
CA THR A 426 -6.86 10.17 -2.58
C THR A 426 -5.46 9.81 -2.07
N VAL A 427 -4.86 8.73 -2.58
CA VAL A 427 -3.56 8.24 -2.09
C VAL A 427 -2.38 9.01 -2.67
N GLU A 428 -2.41 9.34 -3.97
CA GLU A 428 -1.24 9.92 -4.65
C GLU A 428 -1.33 11.41 -4.91
N GLN A 429 -2.52 12.02 -5.00
CA GLN A 429 -2.70 13.43 -5.38
C GLN A 429 -3.14 14.31 -4.20
N GLN A 430 -3.97 13.77 -3.29
CA GLN A 430 -4.46 14.46 -2.09
C GLN A 430 -3.62 14.14 -0.85
N TYR A 431 -2.91 13.00 -0.87
CA TYR A 431 -1.99 12.58 0.17
C TYR A 431 -0.62 12.27 -0.44
N PRO A 432 0.49 12.45 0.28
CA PRO A 432 1.83 12.10 -0.21
C PRO A 432 2.10 10.59 -0.08
N GLY A 433 1.13 9.75 -0.46
CA GLY A 433 1.24 8.29 -0.52
C GLY A 433 1.55 7.77 -1.92
N ARG A 434 1.70 6.45 -2.05
CA ARG A 434 1.89 5.73 -3.33
C ARG A 434 1.13 4.42 -3.36
N LEU A 435 0.42 4.18 -4.46
CA LEU A 435 -0.32 2.93 -4.67
C LEU A 435 0.56 1.86 -5.29
N VAL A 436 0.63 0.70 -4.63
CA VAL A 436 1.21 -0.51 -5.23
C VAL A 436 0.24 -1.07 -6.26
N TYR A 437 -1.04 -1.14 -5.91
CA TYR A 437 -2.13 -1.55 -6.80
C TYR A 437 -3.49 -1.12 -6.25
N ALA A 438 -4.46 -1.02 -7.14
CA ALA A 438 -5.88 -0.80 -6.84
C ALA A 438 -6.71 -1.66 -7.81
N GLY A 439 -6.97 -2.91 -7.45
CA GLY A 439 -7.53 -3.95 -8.31
C GLY A 439 -9.06 -4.01 -8.37
N GLY A 440 -9.74 -2.89 -8.09
CA GLY A 440 -11.20 -2.79 -8.02
C GLY A 440 -11.72 -2.78 -6.59
N ASP A 441 -11.66 -3.91 -5.89
CA ASP A 441 -12.02 -4.07 -4.47
C ASP A 441 -10.80 -4.04 -3.54
N ASP A 442 -9.66 -4.49 -4.03
CA ASP A 442 -8.41 -4.54 -3.25
C ASP A 442 -7.51 -3.32 -3.49
N VAL A 443 -7.01 -2.73 -2.41
CA VAL A 443 -6.07 -1.61 -2.42
C VAL A 443 -4.86 -1.94 -1.55
N LEU A 444 -3.67 -1.65 -2.07
CA LEU A 444 -2.42 -1.68 -1.32
C LEU A 444 -1.65 -0.37 -1.53
N ALA A 445 -1.39 0.36 -0.44
CA ALA A 445 -0.77 1.66 -0.46
C ALA A 445 0.35 1.80 0.59
N PHE A 446 1.36 2.59 0.25
CA PHE A 446 2.38 3.10 1.18
C PHE A 446 2.09 4.57 1.45
N ALA A 447 2.15 4.99 2.72
CA ALA A 447 1.84 6.35 3.10
C ALA A 447 2.63 6.80 4.34
N PRO A 448 2.98 8.09 4.47
CA PRO A 448 3.45 8.65 5.73
C PRO A 448 2.34 8.63 6.78
N LEU A 449 2.73 8.62 8.06
CA LEU A 449 1.80 8.49 9.18
C LEU A 449 0.87 9.70 9.33
N ILE A 450 1.45 10.89 9.20
CA ILE A 450 0.82 12.18 9.46
C ILE A 450 1.30 13.17 8.40
N ARG A 451 0.40 14.05 7.99
CA ARG A 451 0.63 15.17 7.11
C ARG A 451 0.35 16.48 7.84
N ASP A 452 1.32 17.38 7.84
CA ASP A 452 1.30 18.62 8.63
C ASP A 452 0.72 19.82 7.86
N VAL A 453 -0.05 19.55 6.80
CA VAL A 453 -0.63 20.54 5.91
C VAL A 453 -2.14 20.56 6.07
N GLN A 454 -2.68 21.56 6.77
CA GLN A 454 -4.11 21.74 6.94
C GLN A 454 -4.75 22.16 5.61
N VAL A 455 -5.24 21.19 4.85
CA VAL A 455 -6.03 21.41 3.64
C VAL A 455 -7.41 20.83 3.86
N GLN A 456 -8.44 21.63 3.60
CA GLN A 456 -9.82 21.20 3.70
C GLN A 456 -10.07 19.99 2.77
N ASP A 457 -10.86 19.03 3.26
CA ASP A 457 -11.25 17.82 2.52
C ASP A 457 -10.08 16.90 2.10
N GLN A 458 -8.89 17.06 2.70
CA GLN A 458 -7.75 16.17 2.47
C GLN A 458 -7.36 15.41 3.73
N PRO A 459 -7.03 14.10 3.64
CA PRO A 459 -6.54 13.34 4.77
C PRO A 459 -5.29 13.97 5.40
N GLN A 460 -5.26 14.04 6.73
CA GLN A 460 -4.14 14.57 7.52
C GLN A 460 -3.33 13.46 8.19
N ASN A 461 -3.84 12.22 8.18
CA ASN A 461 -3.18 11.06 8.75
C ASN A 461 -3.66 9.78 8.07
N ILE A 462 -2.97 8.68 8.36
CA ILE A 462 -3.26 7.36 7.78
C ILE A 462 -4.66 6.83 8.10
N LEU A 463 -5.24 7.16 9.26
CA LEU A 463 -6.60 6.71 9.61
C LEU A 463 -7.66 7.40 8.75
N GLN A 464 -7.53 8.71 8.56
CA GLN A 464 -8.42 9.47 7.69
C GLN A 464 -8.29 9.04 6.23
N LEU A 465 -7.07 8.73 5.78
CA LEU A 465 -6.84 8.19 4.44
C LEU A 465 -7.60 6.87 4.24
N ALA A 466 -7.46 5.94 5.18
CA ALA A 466 -8.16 4.65 5.12
C ALA A 466 -9.68 4.79 5.18
N ALA A 467 -10.19 5.68 6.04
CA ALA A 467 -11.62 5.94 6.17
C ALA A 467 -12.22 6.57 4.91
N GLN A 468 -11.50 7.51 4.28
CA GLN A 468 -11.93 8.12 3.02
C GLN A 468 -12.03 7.07 1.90
N LEU A 469 -11.01 6.22 1.77
CA LEU A 469 -11.01 5.14 0.78
C LEU A 469 -12.17 4.16 0.98
N GLN A 470 -12.44 3.78 2.23
CA GLN A 470 -13.56 2.89 2.54
C GLN A 470 -14.91 3.56 2.24
N ALA A 471 -15.07 4.84 2.58
CA ALA A 471 -16.29 5.59 2.32
C ALA A 471 -16.54 5.74 0.81
N ASP A 472 -15.50 6.05 0.03
CA ASP A 472 -15.58 6.20 -1.42
C ASP A 472 -15.91 4.87 -2.11
N TYR A 473 -15.26 3.78 -1.69
CA TYR A 473 -15.57 2.43 -2.17
C TYR A 473 -17.04 2.10 -1.90
N ARG A 474 -17.48 2.27 -0.65
CA ARG A 474 -18.85 1.98 -0.23
C ARG A 474 -19.86 2.80 -1.02
N ALA A 475 -19.63 4.10 -1.18
CA ALA A 475 -20.51 5.00 -1.92
C ALA A 475 -20.66 4.59 -3.38
N LYS A 476 -19.55 4.33 -4.08
CA LYS A 476 -19.56 3.95 -5.51
C LYS A 476 -20.22 2.60 -5.75
N VAL A 477 -19.83 1.57 -5.01
CA VAL A 477 -20.36 0.21 -5.21
C VAL A 477 -21.82 0.13 -4.77
N ARG A 478 -22.20 0.74 -3.64
CA ARG A 478 -23.59 0.72 -3.16
C ARG A 478 -24.56 1.43 -4.10
N ALA A 479 -24.11 2.42 -4.86
CA ALA A 479 -24.94 3.16 -5.81
C ALA A 479 -25.43 2.31 -6.99
N VAL A 480 -24.69 1.26 -7.36
CA VAL A 480 -24.99 0.41 -8.53
C VAL A 480 -25.60 -0.94 -8.17
N VAL A 481 -25.60 -1.33 -6.90
CA VAL A 481 -26.22 -2.57 -6.42
C VAL A 481 -27.74 -2.37 -6.33
N ALA A 482 -28.52 -3.22 -7.01
CA ALA A 482 -29.97 -3.02 -7.12
C ALA A 482 -30.73 -3.39 -5.83
N ASP A 483 -30.27 -4.44 -5.12
CA ASP A 483 -30.96 -5.05 -3.99
C ASP A 483 -30.58 -4.38 -2.65
N ASP A 484 -31.57 -3.97 -1.85
CA ASP A 484 -31.34 -3.22 -0.62
C ASP A 484 -30.64 -4.05 0.47
N GLU A 485 -30.91 -5.35 0.57
CA GLU A 485 -30.20 -6.22 1.51
C GLU A 485 -28.72 -6.33 1.14
N ARG A 486 -28.40 -6.48 -0.15
CA ARG A 486 -27.01 -6.48 -0.64
C ARG A 486 -26.33 -5.13 -0.49
N LYS A 487 -27.05 -4.01 -0.62
CA LYS A 487 -26.50 -2.66 -0.37
C LYS A 487 -25.97 -2.49 1.06
N GLU A 488 -26.58 -3.15 2.03
CA GLU A 488 -26.08 -3.14 3.41
C GLU A 488 -24.85 -4.03 3.61
N MET A 489 -24.63 -5.00 2.73
CA MET A 489 -23.43 -5.85 2.76
C MET A 489 -22.20 -5.17 2.16
N VAL A 490 -22.39 -4.12 1.33
CA VAL A 490 -21.28 -3.37 0.70
C VAL A 490 -20.50 -2.62 1.76
N SER A 491 -19.30 -3.13 2.04
CA SER A 491 -18.33 -2.56 2.97
C SER A 491 -16.92 -3.01 2.56
N ALA A 492 -15.89 -2.47 3.21
CA ALA A 492 -14.52 -2.93 3.03
C ALA A 492 -13.84 -3.02 4.39
N SER A 493 -12.93 -3.99 4.50
CA SER A 493 -12.10 -4.20 5.68
C SER A 493 -10.67 -3.77 5.39
N ALA A 494 -10.02 -3.14 6.37
CA ALA A 494 -8.67 -2.63 6.20
C ALA A 494 -7.72 -3.06 7.32
N GLY A 495 -6.47 -3.29 6.93
CA GLY A 495 -5.32 -3.43 7.81
C GLY A 495 -4.33 -2.30 7.57
N ILE A 496 -3.91 -1.62 8.63
CA ILE A 496 -2.79 -0.66 8.61
C ILE A 496 -1.65 -1.26 9.40
N VAL A 497 -0.46 -1.30 8.81
CA VAL A 497 0.78 -1.62 9.52
C VAL A 497 1.70 -0.43 9.54
N VAL A 498 2.11 -0.02 10.74
CA VAL A 498 3.12 1.01 10.94
C VAL A 498 4.44 0.35 11.29
N ALA A 499 5.47 0.60 10.48
CA ALA A 499 6.77 -0.04 10.62
C ALA A 499 7.91 0.96 10.47
N HIS A 500 9.04 0.67 11.14
CA HIS A 500 10.28 1.42 10.93
C HIS A 500 10.75 1.19 9.49
N HIS A 501 11.31 2.20 8.82
CA HIS A 501 11.72 2.14 7.40
C HIS A 501 12.75 1.05 7.08
N TYR A 502 13.55 0.62 8.07
CA TYR A 502 14.46 -0.54 7.99
C TYR A 502 13.85 -1.91 8.34
N THR A 503 12.58 -1.97 8.74
CA THR A 503 11.91 -3.26 8.98
C THR A 503 11.85 -4.04 7.67
N ALA A 504 12.16 -5.34 7.71
CA ALA A 504 12.12 -6.19 6.52
C ALA A 504 10.74 -6.13 5.85
N LEU A 505 10.69 -5.75 4.57
CA LEU A 505 9.43 -5.52 3.86
C LEU A 505 8.54 -6.76 3.84
N SER A 506 9.11 -7.95 3.68
CA SER A 506 8.37 -9.22 3.72
C SER A 506 7.64 -9.43 5.05
N TYR A 507 8.22 -8.99 6.16
CA TYR A 507 7.57 -9.05 7.46
C TYR A 507 6.41 -8.05 7.54
N VAL A 508 6.62 -6.82 7.07
CA VAL A 508 5.58 -5.78 7.04
C VAL A 508 4.39 -6.22 6.18
N MET A 509 4.64 -6.86 5.03
CA MET A 509 3.59 -7.42 4.16
C MET A 509 2.84 -8.57 4.82
N ARG A 510 3.53 -9.45 5.55
CA ARG A 510 2.87 -10.50 6.33
C ARG A 510 1.95 -9.92 7.40
N GLU A 511 2.43 -8.94 8.15
CA GLU A 511 1.64 -8.29 9.20
C GLU A 511 0.46 -7.48 8.62
N SER A 512 0.56 -6.98 7.37
CA SER A 512 -0.55 -6.23 6.75
C SER A 512 -1.68 -7.15 6.30
N ARG A 513 -1.34 -8.33 5.77
CA ARG A 513 -2.31 -9.43 5.55
C ARG A 513 -2.96 -9.87 6.86
N GLU A 514 -2.17 -10.03 7.91
CA GLU A 514 -2.69 -10.43 9.21
C GLU A 514 -3.66 -9.38 9.76
N ALA A 515 -3.31 -8.08 9.69
CA ALA A 515 -4.19 -7.01 10.13
C ALA A 515 -5.53 -6.99 9.36
N GLU A 516 -5.51 -7.12 8.03
CA GLU A 516 -6.72 -7.23 7.21
C GLU A 516 -7.55 -8.49 7.54
N SER A 517 -6.88 -9.64 7.69
CA SER A 517 -7.52 -10.88 8.11
C SER A 517 -8.21 -10.73 9.47
N LEU A 518 -7.58 -10.03 10.41
CA LEU A 518 -8.17 -9.76 11.72
C LEU A 518 -9.36 -8.81 11.62
N ALA A 519 -9.34 -7.81 10.75
CA ALA A 519 -10.53 -6.98 10.49
C ALA A 519 -11.71 -7.83 10.01
N LYS A 520 -11.47 -8.74 9.06
CA LYS A 520 -12.51 -9.62 8.50
C LYS A 520 -13.01 -10.67 9.50
N ASN A 521 -12.09 -11.31 10.23
CA ASN A 521 -12.39 -12.51 11.02
C ASN A 521 -12.63 -12.22 12.50
N ARG A 522 -11.82 -11.35 13.13
CA ARG A 522 -11.94 -11.01 14.56
C ARG A 522 -13.01 -9.97 14.82
N TYR A 523 -13.07 -8.94 13.97
CA TYR A 523 -14.04 -7.85 14.12
C TYR A 523 -15.32 -8.08 13.34
N GLY A 524 -15.32 -8.98 12.35
CA GLY A 524 -16.54 -9.37 11.65
C GLY A 524 -16.82 -8.55 10.39
N ARG A 525 -15.77 -8.07 9.70
CA ARG A 525 -15.82 -7.22 8.50
C ARG A 525 -16.26 -5.79 8.79
N ASN A 526 -16.26 -4.93 7.75
CA ASN A 526 -16.53 -3.50 7.89
C ASN A 526 -15.69 -2.85 9.01
N ALA A 527 -14.42 -3.27 9.11
CA ALA A 527 -13.56 -2.96 10.22
C ALA A 527 -12.15 -2.54 9.78
N LEU A 528 -11.47 -1.86 10.70
CA LEU A 528 -10.09 -1.42 10.58
C LEU A 528 -9.26 -2.04 11.71
N VAL A 529 -8.11 -2.61 11.37
CA VAL A 529 -7.09 -3.02 12.34
C VAL A 529 -5.79 -2.27 12.09
N LEU A 530 -5.23 -1.67 13.15
CA LEU A 530 -3.92 -1.03 13.16
C LEU A 530 -2.92 -1.90 13.93
N THR A 531 -1.81 -2.25 13.30
CA THR A 531 -0.67 -2.94 13.91
C THR A 531 0.56 -2.04 13.88
N ILE A 532 1.18 -1.79 15.02
CA ILE A 532 2.41 -1.00 15.16
C ILE A 532 3.56 -1.96 15.48
N LEU A 533 4.53 -2.02 14.57
CA LEU A 533 5.78 -2.78 14.71
C LEU A 533 6.86 -1.85 15.28
N ARG A 534 7.10 -1.92 16.60
CA ARG A 534 8.13 -1.11 17.24
C ARG A 534 9.51 -1.72 17.00
N ARG A 535 10.54 -0.87 16.89
CA ARG A 535 11.94 -1.32 16.76
C ARG A 535 12.43 -2.16 17.96
N SER A 536 11.78 -2.03 19.12
CA SER A 536 12.04 -2.86 20.31
C SER A 536 11.58 -4.32 20.17
N GLY A 537 10.78 -4.64 19.14
CA GLY A 537 10.14 -5.95 18.95
C GLY A 537 8.75 -6.07 19.58
N GLU A 538 8.30 -5.07 20.34
CA GLU A 538 6.95 -5.02 20.90
C GLU A 538 5.92 -4.64 19.83
N HIS A 539 4.79 -5.34 19.81
CA HIS A 539 3.69 -5.09 18.89
C HIS A 539 2.50 -4.49 19.63
N THR A 540 1.92 -3.43 19.07
CA THR A 540 0.61 -2.93 19.50
C THR A 540 -0.39 -3.20 18.39
N ARG A 541 -1.48 -3.90 18.69
CA ARG A 541 -2.52 -4.20 17.72
C ARG A 541 -3.89 -3.81 18.27
N VAL A 542 -4.61 -2.99 17.52
CA VAL A 542 -5.92 -2.44 17.89
C VAL A 542 -6.87 -2.51 16.69
N GLY A 543 -8.17 -2.64 16.93
CA GLY A 543 -9.17 -2.69 15.87
C GLY A 543 -10.52 -2.12 16.28
N CYS A 544 -11.33 -1.74 15.30
CA CYS A 544 -12.68 -1.23 15.47
C CYS A 544 -13.47 -1.32 14.16
N HIS A 545 -14.80 -1.27 14.22
CA HIS A 545 -15.61 -0.99 13.04
C HIS A 545 -15.42 0.46 12.58
N TRP A 546 -15.71 0.75 11.30
CA TRP A 546 -15.63 2.13 10.80
C TRP A 546 -16.64 3.05 11.48
N THR A 547 -17.84 2.52 11.77
CA THR A 547 -18.95 3.24 12.37
C THR A 547 -19.74 2.36 13.33
N TYR A 548 -20.27 2.96 14.39
CA TYR A 548 -21.17 2.33 15.35
C TYR A 548 -22.51 3.07 15.42
N ASP A 549 -23.61 2.32 15.43
CA ASP A 549 -24.95 2.88 15.45
C ASP A 549 -25.27 3.61 16.77
N GLY A 550 -25.87 4.79 16.64
CA GLY A 550 -26.25 5.63 17.78
C GLY A 550 -25.12 6.47 18.36
N LEU A 551 -23.93 6.51 17.73
CA LEU A 551 -22.89 7.49 18.06
C LEU A 551 -22.96 8.70 17.13
N ALA A 552 -22.76 9.90 17.69
CA ALA A 552 -22.58 11.12 16.91
C ALA A 552 -21.31 11.04 16.06
N SER A 553 -21.22 11.85 14.99
CA SER A 553 -20.08 11.87 14.06
C SER A 553 -18.73 12.03 14.78
N GLU A 554 -18.65 12.89 15.80
CA GLU A 554 -17.44 13.08 16.60
C GLU A 554 -17.09 11.93 17.55
N GLY A 555 -18.07 11.10 17.90
CA GLY A 555 -17.89 9.88 18.68
C GLY A 555 -17.54 8.66 17.83
N GLN A 556 -17.60 8.77 16.51
CA GLN A 556 -17.19 7.68 15.62
C GLN A 556 -15.67 7.47 15.71
N PRO A 557 -15.18 6.23 15.59
CA PRO A 557 -13.79 5.86 15.91
C PRO A 557 -12.73 6.74 15.24
N ILE A 558 -12.83 6.92 13.92
CA ILE A 558 -11.80 7.65 13.16
C ILE A 558 -11.76 9.13 13.54
N ALA A 559 -12.92 9.75 13.75
CA ALA A 559 -13.01 11.15 14.18
C ALA A 559 -12.46 11.32 15.59
N LEU A 560 -12.87 10.45 16.52
CA LEU A 560 -12.46 10.48 17.91
C LEU A 560 -10.94 10.28 18.07
N PHE A 561 -10.39 9.23 17.47
CA PHE A 561 -8.95 8.94 17.56
C PHE A 561 -8.11 9.98 16.82
N SER A 562 -8.56 10.50 15.67
CA SER A 562 -7.87 11.62 15.00
C SER A 562 -7.86 12.89 15.87
N ARG A 563 -8.89 13.12 16.69
CA ARG A 563 -8.89 14.23 17.63
C ARG A 563 -7.89 14.02 18.76
N PHE A 564 -7.86 12.84 19.37
CA PHE A 564 -6.84 12.51 20.39
C PHE A 564 -5.42 12.60 19.83
N LEU A 565 -5.18 12.11 18.61
CA LEU A 565 -3.91 12.28 17.90
C LEU A 565 -3.50 13.76 17.84
N THR A 566 -4.43 14.64 17.49
CA THR A 566 -4.18 16.10 17.46
C THR A 566 -3.84 16.64 18.84
N LEU A 567 -4.57 16.23 19.89
CA LEU A 567 -4.31 16.69 21.27
C LEU A 567 -2.94 16.24 21.80
N PHE A 568 -2.50 15.03 21.46
CA PHE A 568 -1.16 14.55 21.80
C PHE A 568 -0.08 15.26 21.00
N LYS A 569 -0.26 15.39 19.68
CA LYS A 569 0.72 16.02 18.78
C LYS A 569 0.96 17.51 19.14
N THR A 570 -0.09 18.19 19.56
CA THR A 570 -0.04 19.60 19.96
C THR A 570 0.31 19.78 21.43
N ASP A 571 0.70 18.74 22.16
CA ASP A 571 1.07 18.79 23.58
C ASP A 571 -0.03 19.43 24.47
N VAL A 572 -1.31 19.27 24.07
CA VAL A 572 -2.46 19.68 24.88
C VAL A 572 -2.74 18.63 25.95
N LEU A 573 -2.64 17.35 25.60
CA LEU A 573 -2.87 16.22 26.49
C LEU A 573 -1.56 15.43 26.68
N SER A 574 -1.20 15.13 27.93
CA SER A 574 0.00 14.32 28.20
C SER A 574 -0.23 12.83 27.92
N PRO A 575 0.68 12.14 27.22
CA PRO A 575 0.62 10.69 27.02
C PRO A 575 0.53 9.85 28.30
N LYS A 576 0.93 10.42 29.45
CA LYS A 576 0.85 9.75 30.76
C LYS A 576 -0.57 9.33 31.14
N CYS A 577 -1.61 9.98 30.60
CA CYS A 577 -2.99 9.57 30.85
C CYS A 577 -3.26 8.12 30.46
N ILE A 578 -2.63 7.65 29.38
CA ILE A 578 -2.88 6.31 28.85
C ILE A 578 -2.27 5.23 29.75
N ALA A 579 -1.04 5.46 30.23
CA ALA A 579 -0.41 4.54 31.18
C ALA A 579 -1.22 4.43 32.48
N LEU A 580 -1.75 5.54 32.98
CA LEU A 580 -2.61 5.55 34.18
C LEU A 580 -3.93 4.81 33.94
N LEU A 581 -4.59 5.06 32.80
CA LEU A 581 -5.86 4.41 32.49
C LEU A 581 -5.71 2.91 32.20
N LEU A 582 -4.65 2.51 31.51
CA LEU A 582 -4.36 1.09 31.25
C LEU A 582 -4.04 0.32 32.53
N ALA A 583 -3.35 0.94 33.50
CA ALA A 583 -3.06 0.31 34.79
C ALA A 583 -4.34 0.00 35.59
N GLU A 584 -5.38 0.82 35.44
CA GLU A 584 -6.66 0.67 36.15
C GLU A 584 -7.74 -0.02 35.27
N ALA A 585 -7.46 -0.31 34.00
CA ALA A 585 -8.46 -0.75 33.03
C ALA A 585 -9.23 -2.00 33.50
N ALA A 586 -8.53 -3.00 34.06
CA ALA A 586 -9.16 -4.22 34.56
C ALA A 586 -10.19 -3.95 35.68
N ALA A 587 -9.96 -2.94 36.52
CA ALA A 587 -10.90 -2.54 37.57
C ALA A 587 -12.05 -1.69 37.03
N LEU A 588 -11.79 -0.87 36.00
CA LEU A 588 -12.80 0.01 35.40
C LEU A 588 -13.77 -0.71 34.47
N VAL A 589 -13.37 -1.84 33.90
CA VAL A 589 -14.18 -2.53 32.89
C VAL A 589 -15.54 -3.00 33.43
N ASP A 590 -15.65 -3.39 34.70
CA ASP A 590 -16.88 -3.98 35.27
C ASP A 590 -17.69 -3.02 36.16
N ILE A 591 -17.29 -1.74 36.25
CA ILE A 591 -18.08 -0.72 36.95
C ILE A 591 -19.07 -0.02 36.02
N GLU A 592 -20.03 0.70 36.61
CA GLU A 592 -21.06 1.43 35.87
C GLU A 592 -20.46 2.49 34.91
N ALA A 593 -21.14 2.66 33.76
CA ALA A 593 -20.82 3.64 32.72
C ALA A 593 -20.44 5.03 33.24
N GLU A 594 -21.25 5.58 34.15
CA GLU A 594 -21.05 6.92 34.68
C GLU A 594 -19.82 7.00 35.58
N ALA A 595 -19.49 5.91 36.29
CA ALA A 595 -18.26 5.81 37.05
C ALA A 595 -17.03 5.72 36.12
N GLN A 596 -17.11 4.95 35.02
CA GLN A 596 -16.07 4.92 33.99
C GLN A 596 -15.84 6.31 33.38
N LYS A 597 -16.92 7.01 32.99
CA LYS A 597 -16.85 8.38 32.43
C LYS A 597 -16.22 9.35 33.41
N SER A 598 -16.62 9.29 34.69
CA SER A 598 -16.07 10.12 35.75
C SER A 598 -14.56 9.90 35.91
N GLU A 599 -14.10 8.65 35.96
CA GLU A 599 -12.69 8.32 36.14
C GLU A 599 -11.84 8.67 34.92
N VAL A 600 -12.28 8.31 33.71
CA VAL A 600 -11.58 8.69 32.47
C VAL A 600 -11.48 10.21 32.37
N ARG A 601 -12.58 10.94 32.61
CA ARG A 601 -12.57 12.41 32.63
C ARG A 601 -11.58 12.95 33.66
N ARG A 602 -11.58 12.41 34.88
CA ARG A 602 -10.68 12.85 35.96
C ARG A 602 -9.22 12.69 35.55
N VAL A 603 -8.85 11.55 34.98
CA VAL A 603 -7.47 11.29 34.54
C VAL A 603 -7.08 12.20 33.37
N LEU A 604 -7.94 12.34 32.36
CA LEU A 604 -7.67 13.20 31.21
C LEU A 604 -7.50 14.67 31.63
N LEU A 605 -8.39 15.20 32.48
CA LEU A 605 -8.29 16.57 32.99
C LEU A 605 -7.04 16.80 33.83
N ARG A 606 -6.63 15.80 34.63
CA ARG A 606 -5.38 15.88 35.41
C ARG A 606 -4.13 15.94 34.52
N GLN A 607 -4.20 15.35 33.32
CA GLN A 607 -3.11 15.31 32.35
C GLN A 607 -3.23 16.38 31.26
N LEU A 608 -4.22 17.28 31.37
CA LEU A 608 -4.42 18.41 30.48
C LEU A 608 -3.39 19.52 30.77
N SER A 609 -2.83 20.10 29.73
CA SER A 609 -1.85 21.18 29.84
C SER A 609 -2.45 22.41 30.54
N THR A 610 -1.85 22.80 31.67
CA THR A 610 -2.31 23.94 32.49
C THR A 610 -2.23 25.27 31.75
N SER A 611 -1.29 25.42 30.81
CA SER A 611 -1.14 26.63 29.99
C SER A 611 -2.12 26.70 28.83
N LYS A 612 -2.68 25.56 28.39
CA LYS A 612 -3.58 25.47 27.23
C LYS A 612 -5.05 25.23 27.60
N LYS A 613 -5.35 24.76 28.81
CA LYS A 613 -6.72 24.32 29.19
C LYS A 613 -7.84 25.35 28.92
N ASN A 614 -7.58 26.64 29.11
CA ASN A 614 -8.54 27.73 28.92
C ASN A 614 -8.50 28.32 27.50
N GLN A 615 -7.63 27.82 26.62
CA GLN A 615 -7.55 28.29 25.24
C GLN A 615 -8.73 27.73 24.45
N PRO A 616 -9.25 28.51 23.48
CA PRO A 616 -10.30 28.03 22.59
C PRO A 616 -9.78 26.90 21.70
N THR A 617 -10.63 25.90 21.45
CA THR A 617 -10.29 24.74 20.60
C THR A 617 -10.24 25.07 19.11
N ARG A 618 -10.90 26.17 18.70
CA ARG A 618 -10.92 26.72 17.34
C ARG A 618 -10.75 28.25 17.37
N PRO A 619 -10.08 28.87 16.39
CA PRO A 619 -10.11 30.32 16.23
C PRO A 619 -11.56 30.75 15.97
N SER A 620 -12.11 31.65 16.79
CA SER A 620 -13.51 32.09 16.68
C SER A 620 -13.79 32.73 15.31
N ALA A 621 -14.65 32.12 14.51
CA ALA A 621 -15.34 32.79 13.43
C ALA A 621 -16.67 33.30 13.99
N GLN A 622 -16.84 34.63 14.00
CA GLN A 622 -18.02 35.38 14.45
C GLN A 622 -18.04 35.83 15.94
N GLN A 623 -18.38 37.11 16.13
CA GLN A 623 -18.58 37.75 17.43
C GLN A 623 -19.90 37.26 18.04
N GLY A 624 -19.84 36.46 19.11
CA GLY A 624 -21.01 36.13 19.94
C GLY A 624 -21.12 34.68 20.41
N GLU A 625 -20.40 33.73 19.80
CA GLU A 625 -20.38 32.33 20.28
C GLU A 625 -19.34 32.15 21.39
N THR A 626 -19.75 31.51 22.49
CA THR A 626 -18.82 31.07 23.54
C THR A 626 -17.94 29.96 22.96
N SER A 627 -16.66 30.25 22.77
CA SER A 627 -15.73 29.27 22.21
C SER A 627 -15.48 28.14 23.21
N GLU A 628 -15.72 26.89 22.80
CA GLU A 628 -15.42 25.69 23.60
C GLU A 628 -13.94 25.70 24.01
N THR A 629 -13.65 25.55 25.30
CA THR A 629 -12.27 25.46 25.80
C THR A 629 -11.75 24.03 25.67
N TYR A 630 -10.43 23.84 25.68
CA TYR A 630 -9.84 22.50 25.72
C TYR A 630 -10.29 21.69 26.96
N GLU A 631 -10.57 22.36 28.08
CA GLU A 631 -11.11 21.69 29.27
C GLU A 631 -12.51 21.11 29.01
N ASP A 632 -13.40 21.89 28.38
CA ASP A 632 -14.76 21.46 28.04
C ASP A 632 -14.75 20.34 26.99
N GLU A 633 -13.91 20.48 25.97
CA GLU A 633 -13.73 19.46 24.95
C GLU A 633 -13.24 18.15 25.55
N VAL A 634 -12.21 18.16 26.41
CA VAL A 634 -11.70 16.93 27.02
C VAL A 634 -12.76 16.26 27.91
N LYS A 635 -13.61 17.03 28.60
CA LYS A 635 -14.75 16.48 29.35
C LYS A 635 -15.74 15.76 28.43
N ARG A 636 -15.99 16.30 27.25
CA ARG A 636 -16.88 15.71 26.24
C ARG A 636 -16.26 14.48 25.59
N LEU A 637 -14.99 14.55 25.17
CA LEU A 637 -14.25 13.42 24.59
C LEU A 637 -14.14 12.24 25.55
N ALA A 638 -14.01 12.48 26.86
CA ALA A 638 -14.04 11.43 27.87
C ALA A 638 -15.34 10.62 27.84
N SER A 639 -16.48 11.31 27.71
CA SER A 639 -17.80 10.66 27.59
C SER A 639 -17.91 9.86 26.30
N LEU A 640 -17.53 10.47 25.17
CA LEU A 640 -17.56 9.82 23.85
C LEU A 640 -16.68 8.57 23.79
N LEU A 641 -15.53 8.57 24.47
CA LEU A 641 -14.64 7.42 24.54
C LEU A 641 -15.31 6.23 25.24
N ILE A 642 -16.03 6.49 26.34
CA ILE A 642 -16.78 5.45 27.04
C ILE A 642 -18.00 4.99 26.23
N ASP A 643 -18.73 5.92 25.63
CA ASP A 643 -19.89 5.57 24.78
C ASP A 643 -19.45 4.68 23.61
N LEU A 644 -18.30 4.97 23.00
CA LEU A 644 -17.68 4.10 21.99
C LEU A 644 -17.31 2.73 22.58
N ALA A 645 -16.61 2.70 23.71
CA ALA A 645 -16.22 1.44 24.37
C ALA A 645 -17.43 0.54 24.66
N GLN A 646 -18.55 1.11 25.09
CA GLN A 646 -19.78 0.37 25.33
C GLN A 646 -20.38 -0.19 24.04
N LYS A 647 -20.39 0.60 22.96
CA LYS A 647 -20.85 0.13 21.65
C LYS A 647 -20.00 -1.04 21.15
N MET A 648 -18.68 -0.97 21.33
CA MET A 648 -17.75 -2.06 21.00
C MET A 648 -18.06 -3.35 21.75
N ASP A 649 -18.45 -3.27 23.03
CA ASP A 649 -18.87 -4.42 23.84
C ASP A 649 -20.22 -4.98 23.38
N THR A 650 -21.21 -4.12 23.10
CA THR A 650 -22.58 -4.55 22.76
C THR A 650 -22.72 -5.22 21.40
N GLU A 651 -21.81 -4.95 20.46
CA GLU A 651 -21.80 -5.62 19.16
C GLU A 651 -21.28 -7.07 19.24
N ASP A 652 -20.59 -7.42 20.33
CA ASP A 652 -20.16 -8.79 20.53
C ASP A 652 -21.30 -9.65 21.07
N LYS A 653 -21.71 -10.64 20.29
CA LYS A 653 -22.73 -11.62 20.72
C LYS A 653 -22.25 -12.50 21.88
N ASN A 654 -20.95 -12.49 22.21
CA ASN A 654 -20.34 -13.34 23.22
C ASN A 654 -19.39 -12.56 24.16
N THR A 655 -19.94 -11.56 24.85
CA THR A 655 -19.23 -10.68 25.79
C THR A 655 -18.44 -11.39 26.89
N ASN A 656 -18.79 -12.63 27.24
CA ASN A 656 -18.13 -13.43 28.28
C ASN A 656 -16.69 -13.87 27.94
N ASN A 657 -16.25 -13.74 26.68
CA ASN A 657 -14.91 -14.15 26.23
C ASN A 657 -13.99 -12.95 25.88
N LEU A 658 -14.35 -11.74 26.27
CA LEU A 658 -13.57 -10.55 25.97
C LEU A 658 -12.37 -10.41 26.92
N ALA A 659 -11.17 -10.27 26.36
CA ALA A 659 -9.95 -10.16 27.14
C ALA A 659 -9.81 -8.79 27.83
N LEU A 660 -9.21 -8.80 29.02
CA LEU A 660 -8.87 -7.60 29.81
C LEU A 660 -7.43 -7.11 29.56
N ASP A 661 -6.60 -7.94 28.95
CA ASP A 661 -5.20 -7.62 28.62
C ASP A 661 -5.12 -7.03 27.21
N LEU A 662 -4.44 -5.89 27.09
CA LEU A 662 -4.17 -5.24 25.80
C LEU A 662 -3.36 -6.13 24.85
N HIS A 663 -2.49 -6.98 25.38
CA HIS A 663 -1.63 -7.86 24.57
C HIS A 663 -2.29 -9.20 24.23
N ALA A 664 -3.54 -9.43 24.64
CA ALA A 664 -4.27 -10.63 24.28
C ALA A 664 -4.50 -10.72 22.76
N ASP A 665 -4.31 -11.93 22.22
CA ASP A 665 -4.59 -12.24 20.81
C ASP A 665 -6.08 -12.48 20.52
N GLN A 666 -6.96 -12.18 21.47
CA GLN A 666 -8.41 -12.30 21.34
C GLN A 666 -9.06 -10.91 21.21
N ARG A 667 -10.38 -10.86 21.02
CA ARG A 667 -11.12 -9.59 21.10
C ARG A 667 -11.14 -9.12 22.56
N ARG A 668 -11.00 -7.83 22.77
CA ARG A 668 -10.87 -7.23 24.11
C ARG A 668 -12.13 -6.47 24.49
N ARG A 669 -12.30 -6.24 25.79
CA ARG A 669 -13.33 -5.33 26.30
C ARG A 669 -13.13 -3.94 25.68
N GLY A 670 -14.21 -3.28 25.32
CA GLY A 670 -14.20 -2.03 24.56
C GLY A 670 -13.39 -0.93 25.24
N LEU A 671 -13.40 -0.87 26.58
CA LEU A 671 -12.55 0.08 27.32
C LEU A 671 -11.06 -0.19 27.10
N VAL A 672 -10.63 -1.45 27.12
CA VAL A 672 -9.24 -1.83 26.84
C VAL A 672 -8.89 -1.52 25.38
N GLU A 673 -9.82 -1.77 24.45
CA GLU A 673 -9.63 -1.51 23.03
C GLU A 673 -9.45 -0.02 22.73
N VAL A 674 -10.31 0.86 23.25
CA VAL A 674 -10.19 2.31 23.05
C VAL A 674 -8.93 2.87 23.71
N LEU A 675 -8.53 2.36 24.88
CA LEU A 675 -7.26 2.75 25.52
C LEU A 675 -6.04 2.29 24.70
N GLY A 676 -6.12 1.10 24.10
CA GLY A 676 -5.15 0.63 23.12
C GLY A 676 -5.04 1.58 21.92
N TRP A 677 -6.17 2.01 21.37
CA TRP A 677 -6.19 3.00 20.29
C TRP A 677 -5.54 4.32 20.70
N LEU A 678 -5.79 4.81 21.91
CA LEU A 678 -5.12 6.00 22.42
C LEU A 678 -3.60 5.78 22.56
N GLN A 679 -3.14 4.60 22.96
CA GLN A 679 -1.72 4.24 22.97
C GLN A 679 -1.13 4.29 21.55
N ALA A 680 -1.87 3.82 20.56
CA ALA A 680 -1.49 3.94 19.16
C ALA A 680 -1.43 5.42 18.71
N MET A 681 -2.37 6.26 19.13
CA MET A 681 -2.37 7.70 18.80
C MET A 681 -1.17 8.42 19.42
N VAL A 682 -0.79 8.08 20.65
CA VAL A 682 0.46 8.58 21.27
C VAL A 682 1.67 8.22 20.41
N PHE A 683 1.73 6.99 19.90
CA PHE A 683 2.83 6.55 19.05
C PHE A 683 2.88 7.31 17.72
N LEU A 684 1.73 7.52 17.07
CA LEU A 684 1.66 8.31 15.84
C LEU A 684 2.02 9.79 16.10
N ALA A 685 1.60 10.34 17.24
CA ALA A 685 1.84 11.74 17.63
C ALA A 685 3.29 12.08 17.97
N ARG A 686 4.15 11.08 18.16
CA ARG A 686 5.51 11.31 18.66
C ARG A 686 6.29 12.21 17.70
N LYS A 687 7.02 13.15 18.29
CA LYS A 687 8.07 13.90 17.60
C LYS A 687 9.36 13.10 17.79
N GLU A 688 10.19 12.96 16.76
CA GLU A 688 11.58 12.59 17.01
C GLU A 688 12.23 13.74 17.78
N LEU A 689 12.55 13.47 19.05
CA LEU A 689 13.41 14.32 19.85
C LEU A 689 14.85 13.79 19.69
N ASP A 690 15.80 14.73 19.62
CA ASP A 690 17.24 14.51 19.40
C ASP A 690 17.86 13.39 20.26
#